data_AF-A0A6V8HI17-F1
#
_entry.id   AF-A0A6V8HI17-F1
#
_cell.length_a   1.000
_cell.length_b   1.000
_cell.length_c   1.000
_cell.angle_alpha   90.00
_cell.angle_beta   90.00
_cell.angle_gamma   90.00
#
_symmetry.space_group_name_H-M   'P 1'
#
loop_
_entity.id
_entity.type
_entity.pdbx_description
1 polymer ?
#
loop_
_entity_poly.entity_id
_entity_poly.type
_entity_poly.pdbx_seq_one_letter_code
_entity_poly.pdbx_strand_id
1 'polypeptide(L)'
;MASSANVPDKNDFDLFHLGDFQLESGEILSQAYLAYKTFGDIKNPAIIHPTSYTAFIHETASVISDTRQSLNPSKYFIIVPALFGNGQSTSPSNSPHLQDSFPVVTFADNVRAQYLLVTQKLGLTKVKAVVGFSMGGAQAYQWAVQYPDFMDVVVPICASAKNAIHNNVFLEGVKSALIAARGSISLGVGKGQRYPSSDPWTPEQKEVGLKAFGRVYAGWGFSQAWYRHKLFSKYFGAEDEEEFLQTFWEPWGLKNDPDDLLVMLRTWQLGDVSKSAEFGGDVTKALQSIKCRVVVAPVETDLYFPPEDSQFEVANMVAGRVAWICALPVEMAAAQVLLDEVHEDLVADPRDHNTYVLGRIGKHNVAIAGLPSGGYGLISAAAVAIHLVRSFPAIRIGLMVGIGGGVPSKNADIRLGDVVISKPTDEHGGVVQYDFIKAMSDGQFVRMGMSDRPPSILLSTITRMQYMHFAHERHVMDHLAAMQEKLGEYAEGFARPTQEDRLYLADYKHVDPRSTNCDTCDPRATVSRRPRNHNGPVFHYGTIASANTLVKDSKLRDALAKELGAKCVEMEAAGLMNIFPSLVIRGICDYADSHKNDKWQGFAAAVAAAYAKELLLATPSSDGKNHLELLSNESGRNHIGH
;
A
#
# COMPACT_ATOMS: atom_id res chain seq x y z
N MET A 1 -4.40 31.67 -19.52
CA MET A 1 -3.14 32.16 -20.08
C MET A 1 -2.25 32.58 -18.92
N ALA A 2 -1.19 31.82 -18.63
CA ALA A 2 -0.12 32.32 -17.78
C ALA A 2 0.58 33.46 -18.53
N SER A 3 0.96 34.52 -17.81
CA SER A 3 1.76 35.61 -18.36
C SER A 3 2.97 35.07 -19.11
N SER A 4 3.32 35.72 -20.22
CA SER A 4 4.49 35.52 -21.07
C SER A 4 5.83 35.69 -20.33
N ALA A 5 6.08 34.86 -19.31
CA ALA A 5 7.39 34.71 -18.71
C ALA A 5 8.20 33.77 -19.59
N ASN A 6 9.30 34.30 -20.17
CA ASN A 6 10.40 33.61 -20.87
C ASN A 6 10.17 32.11 -21.12
N VAL A 7 9.39 31.78 -22.16
CA VAL A 7 9.35 30.40 -22.66
C VAL A 7 10.73 30.12 -23.25
N PRO A 8 11.45 29.07 -22.80
CA PRO A 8 12.75 28.74 -23.34
C PRO A 8 12.68 28.51 -24.86
N ASP A 9 13.74 28.84 -25.59
CA ASP A 9 13.81 28.56 -27.03
C ASP A 9 13.72 27.03 -27.24
N LYS A 10 12.98 26.61 -28.26
CA LYS A 10 12.83 25.20 -28.65
C LYS A 10 14.19 24.52 -28.92
N ASN A 11 15.17 25.27 -29.38
CA ASN A 11 16.51 24.77 -29.68
C ASN A 11 17.54 25.04 -28.58
N ASP A 12 17.13 25.63 -27.45
CA ASP A 12 18.04 25.89 -26.31
C ASP A 12 18.07 24.70 -25.36
N PHE A 13 18.96 23.75 -25.65
CA PHE A 13 19.26 22.59 -24.82
C PHE A 13 20.71 22.14 -25.00
N ASP A 14 21.22 21.44 -23.99
CA ASP A 14 22.53 20.81 -24.00
C ASP A 14 22.42 19.35 -24.43
N LEU A 15 23.52 18.79 -24.96
CA LEU A 15 23.62 17.39 -25.34
C LEU A 15 24.55 16.62 -24.39
N PHE A 16 24.10 15.43 -24.00
CA PHE A 16 24.90 14.45 -23.29
C PHE A 16 25.07 13.21 -24.16
N HIS A 17 26.27 13.02 -24.71
CA HIS A 17 26.59 11.90 -25.58
C HIS A 17 26.83 10.63 -24.77
N LEU A 18 26.09 9.58 -25.10
CA LEU A 18 26.19 8.24 -24.51
C LEU A 18 27.06 7.31 -25.34
N GLY A 19 27.31 7.64 -26.62
CA GLY A 19 28.00 6.75 -27.55
C GLY A 19 27.11 5.58 -27.95
N ASP A 20 27.69 4.39 -28.10
CA ASP A 20 26.90 3.19 -28.42
C ASP A 20 26.21 2.68 -27.15
N PHE A 21 24.90 2.94 -27.07
CA PHE A 21 24.12 2.66 -25.87
C PHE A 21 23.37 1.34 -25.99
N GLN A 22 23.70 0.39 -25.13
CA GLN A 22 23.01 -0.90 -25.08
C GLN A 22 21.60 -0.75 -24.48
N LEU A 23 20.61 -1.32 -25.14
CA LEU A 23 19.19 -1.28 -24.76
C LEU A 23 18.77 -2.57 -24.03
N GLU A 24 17.64 -2.52 -23.33
CA GLU A 24 17.04 -3.72 -22.69
C GLU A 24 16.66 -4.80 -23.69
N SER A 25 16.37 -4.44 -24.95
CA SER A 25 16.11 -5.42 -26.01
C SER A 25 17.35 -6.24 -26.39
N GLY A 26 18.54 -5.82 -25.94
CA GLY A 26 19.84 -6.36 -26.37
C GLY A 26 20.40 -5.67 -27.62
N GLU A 27 19.62 -4.81 -28.29
CA GLU A 27 20.09 -3.99 -29.42
C GLU A 27 20.96 -2.82 -28.95
N ILE A 28 21.68 -2.20 -29.90
CA ILE A 28 22.52 -1.03 -29.66
C ILE A 28 21.90 0.18 -30.33
N LEU A 29 21.66 1.25 -29.57
CA LEU A 29 21.38 2.57 -30.11
C LEU A 29 22.72 3.27 -30.38
N SER A 30 23.18 3.22 -31.62
CA SER A 30 24.50 3.75 -32.01
C SER A 30 24.56 5.27 -31.98
N GLN A 31 25.66 5.83 -31.48
CA GLN A 31 25.86 7.28 -31.35
C GLN A 31 24.73 8.00 -30.59
N ALA A 32 24.18 7.34 -29.56
CA ALA A 32 23.11 7.85 -28.72
C ALA A 32 23.53 9.12 -27.96
N TYR A 33 22.56 10.00 -27.74
CA TYR A 33 22.67 11.19 -26.93
C TYR A 33 21.31 11.57 -26.33
N LEU A 34 21.36 12.20 -25.16
CA LEU A 34 20.20 12.86 -24.55
C LEU A 34 20.31 14.37 -24.73
N ALA A 35 19.24 14.99 -25.19
CA ALA A 35 19.04 16.42 -25.01
C ALA A 35 18.50 16.69 -23.60
N TYR A 36 18.99 17.74 -22.95
CA TYR A 36 18.50 18.16 -21.64
C TYR A 36 18.68 19.67 -21.44
N LYS A 37 17.97 20.24 -20.47
CA LYS A 37 18.21 21.59 -19.99
C LYS A 37 18.14 21.64 -18.48
N THR A 38 18.94 22.51 -17.87
CA THR A 38 18.97 22.71 -16.42
C THR A 38 18.55 24.13 -16.04
N PHE A 39 17.85 24.26 -14.92
CA PHE A 39 17.39 25.53 -14.37
C PHE A 39 17.75 25.63 -12.88
N GLY A 40 18.22 26.80 -12.43
CA GLY A 40 18.66 27.01 -11.05
C GLY A 40 20.13 26.64 -10.81
N ASP A 41 20.61 26.87 -9.58
CA ASP A 41 21.97 26.56 -9.15
C ASP A 41 22.08 25.07 -8.78
N ILE A 42 23.11 24.37 -9.28
CA ILE A 42 23.39 22.95 -8.99
C ILE A 42 23.57 22.63 -7.50
N LYS A 43 23.87 23.65 -6.67
CA LYS A 43 23.95 23.51 -5.20
C LYS A 43 22.58 23.33 -4.55
N ASN A 44 21.51 23.69 -5.23
CA ASN A 44 20.15 23.50 -4.74
C ASN A 44 19.74 22.01 -4.83
N PRO A 45 18.78 21.55 -4.00
CA PRO A 45 18.25 20.20 -4.13
C PRO A 45 17.72 19.95 -5.55
N ALA A 46 18.11 18.83 -6.15
CA ALA A 46 17.83 18.56 -7.55
C ALA A 46 16.44 17.96 -7.79
N ILE A 47 15.78 18.34 -8.89
CA ILE A 47 14.52 17.74 -9.36
C ILE A 47 14.71 17.28 -10.80
N ILE A 48 14.34 16.04 -11.10
CA ILE A 48 14.28 15.54 -12.48
C ILE A 48 12.85 15.71 -12.99
N HIS A 49 12.68 16.36 -14.13
CA HIS A 49 11.38 16.60 -14.77
C HIS A 49 11.36 16.13 -16.23
N PRO A 50 11.15 14.82 -16.49
CA PRO A 50 11.24 14.25 -17.84
C PRO A 50 10.10 14.71 -18.76
N THR A 51 10.38 14.80 -20.07
CA THR A 51 9.38 15.16 -21.09
C THR A 51 8.29 14.09 -21.26
N SER A 52 7.10 14.52 -21.69
CA SER A 52 5.94 13.68 -22.00
C SER A 52 5.83 13.34 -23.50
N TYR A 53 4.82 12.55 -23.89
CA TYR A 53 4.47 12.32 -25.30
C TYR A 53 4.27 13.66 -26.03
N THR A 54 4.88 13.85 -27.20
CA THR A 54 4.85 15.08 -28.05
C THR A 54 5.49 16.33 -27.43
N ALA A 55 6.00 16.26 -26.20
CA ALA A 55 6.52 17.42 -25.50
C ALA A 55 8.02 17.61 -25.77
N PHE A 56 8.38 18.83 -26.13
CA PHE A 56 9.77 19.27 -26.14
C PHE A 56 10.20 19.79 -24.76
N ILE A 57 11.51 19.95 -24.55
CA ILE A 57 12.09 20.47 -23.30
C ILE A 57 11.47 21.82 -22.91
N HIS A 58 11.35 22.77 -23.84
CA HIS A 58 10.80 24.09 -23.54
C HIS A 58 9.32 24.07 -23.12
N GLU A 59 8.53 23.16 -23.69
CA GLU A 59 7.11 22.99 -23.32
C GLU A 59 6.99 22.38 -21.93
N THR A 60 7.84 21.40 -21.62
CA THR A 60 7.91 20.79 -20.28
C THR A 60 8.43 21.80 -19.25
N ALA A 61 9.39 22.65 -19.63
CA ALA A 61 9.92 23.71 -18.76
C ALA A 61 8.94 24.88 -18.54
N SER A 62 7.85 24.99 -19.30
CA SER A 62 6.89 26.10 -19.19
C SER A 62 6.20 26.20 -17.82
N VAL A 63 6.22 25.13 -17.02
CA VAL A 63 5.68 25.12 -15.65
C VAL A 63 6.68 25.59 -14.59
N ILE A 64 7.96 25.73 -14.95
CA ILE A 64 9.03 26.22 -14.08
C ILE A 64 8.89 27.73 -13.92
N SER A 65 8.87 28.22 -12.68
CA SER A 65 8.69 29.66 -12.41
C SER A 65 9.19 30.06 -11.02
N ASP A 66 9.87 31.20 -10.95
CA ASP A 66 10.30 31.82 -9.69
C ASP A 66 9.14 32.28 -8.80
N THR A 67 7.94 32.42 -9.37
CA THR A 67 6.74 32.86 -8.65
C THR A 67 5.93 31.73 -8.03
N ARG A 68 6.22 30.48 -8.41
CA ARG A 68 5.55 29.30 -7.88
C ARG A 68 6.37 28.70 -6.75
N GLN A 69 5.71 27.99 -5.81
CA GLN A 69 6.45 27.32 -4.74
C GLN A 69 7.02 25.95 -5.14
N SER A 70 6.45 25.31 -6.17
CA SER A 70 6.80 23.95 -6.60
C SER A 70 8.08 23.91 -7.44
N LEU A 71 7.98 23.96 -8.77
CA LEU A 71 9.11 23.95 -9.70
C LEU A 71 9.72 25.36 -9.80
N ASN A 72 10.41 25.77 -8.74
CA ASN A 72 11.03 27.08 -8.60
C ASN A 72 12.57 26.98 -8.73
N PRO A 73 13.18 27.57 -9.78
CA PRO A 73 14.61 27.43 -10.02
C PRO A 73 15.47 28.23 -9.02
N SER A 74 14.89 29.20 -8.31
CA SER A 74 15.56 29.84 -7.17
C SER A 74 15.70 28.93 -5.94
N LYS A 75 14.92 27.83 -5.87
CA LYS A 75 14.93 26.86 -4.75
C LYS A 75 15.50 25.49 -5.10
N TYR A 76 15.42 25.11 -6.36
CA TYR A 76 15.75 23.76 -6.83
C TYR A 76 16.64 23.82 -8.07
N PHE A 77 17.47 22.80 -8.23
CA PHE A 77 18.18 22.53 -9.47
C PHE A 77 17.33 21.60 -10.34
N ILE A 78 16.64 22.14 -11.34
CA ILE A 78 15.65 21.39 -12.12
C ILE A 78 16.28 20.93 -13.43
N ILE A 79 16.23 19.63 -13.69
CA ILE A 79 16.82 18.96 -14.86
C ILE A 79 15.67 18.44 -15.73
N VAL A 80 15.57 18.90 -16.97
CA VAL A 80 14.53 18.50 -17.93
C VAL A 80 15.17 17.67 -19.05
N PRO A 81 15.20 16.33 -18.93
CA PRO A 81 15.71 15.46 -20.00
C PRO A 81 14.61 15.13 -21.02
N ALA A 82 15.00 15.13 -22.30
CA ALA A 82 14.16 14.68 -23.41
C ALA A 82 14.21 13.15 -23.58
N LEU A 83 13.05 12.54 -23.85
CA LEU A 83 12.93 11.13 -24.24
C LEU A 83 13.68 10.83 -25.55
N PHE A 84 14.25 9.63 -25.67
CA PHE A 84 14.60 9.08 -26.99
C PHE A 84 13.36 9.05 -27.90
N GLY A 85 13.55 9.42 -29.17
CA GLY A 85 12.46 9.53 -30.14
C GLY A 85 11.63 10.81 -30.04
N ASN A 86 11.93 11.78 -29.17
CA ASN A 86 11.14 13.01 -29.07
C ASN A 86 11.54 14.12 -30.07
N GLY A 87 12.51 13.87 -30.95
CA GLY A 87 13.06 14.82 -31.92
C GLY A 87 14.20 15.70 -31.39
N GLN A 88 14.45 15.75 -30.09
CA GLN A 88 15.58 16.50 -29.48
C GLN A 88 16.69 15.56 -29.00
N SER A 89 16.37 14.48 -28.29
CA SER A 89 17.32 13.37 -28.06
C SER A 89 17.45 12.53 -29.35
N THR A 90 18.31 11.50 -29.35
CA THR A 90 18.43 10.58 -30.50
C THR A 90 17.06 10.07 -30.96
N SER A 91 16.70 10.38 -32.20
CA SER A 91 15.38 10.15 -32.79
C SER A 91 15.51 9.89 -34.30
N PRO A 92 14.54 9.20 -34.95
CA PRO A 92 14.54 9.01 -36.39
C PRO A 92 14.75 10.29 -37.20
N SER A 93 14.11 11.40 -36.81
CA SER A 93 14.16 12.68 -37.53
C SER A 93 15.53 13.37 -37.53
N ASN A 94 16.40 13.04 -36.56
CA ASN A 94 17.70 13.69 -36.37
C ASN A 94 18.88 12.71 -36.44
N SER A 95 18.62 11.43 -36.75
CA SER A 95 19.61 10.36 -36.83
C SER A 95 19.43 9.57 -38.13
N PRO A 96 19.87 10.10 -39.28
CA PRO A 96 19.66 9.46 -40.59
C PRO A 96 20.20 8.03 -40.68
N HIS A 97 21.27 7.72 -39.93
CA HIS A 97 21.84 6.36 -39.86
C HIS A 97 20.94 5.34 -39.15
N LEU A 98 19.92 5.79 -38.42
CA LEU A 98 18.96 4.96 -37.70
C LEU A 98 17.55 4.99 -38.30
N GLN A 99 17.32 5.78 -39.35
CA GLN A 99 15.97 6.08 -39.84
C GLN A 99 15.16 4.83 -40.22
N ASP A 100 15.79 3.86 -40.88
CA ASP A 100 15.12 2.63 -41.34
C ASP A 100 15.09 1.50 -40.30
N SER A 101 15.80 1.66 -39.18
CA SER A 101 16.01 0.58 -38.20
C SER A 101 16.16 1.11 -36.77
N PHE A 102 15.36 2.11 -36.39
CA PHE A 102 15.42 2.66 -35.04
C PHE A 102 15.04 1.56 -34.02
N PRO A 103 15.94 1.22 -33.07
CA PRO A 103 15.74 0.08 -32.19
C PRO A 103 14.64 0.33 -31.16
N VAL A 104 14.18 -0.74 -30.51
CA VAL A 104 13.11 -0.63 -29.50
C VAL A 104 13.66 -0.01 -28.22
N VAL A 105 13.20 1.19 -27.89
CA VAL A 105 13.54 1.87 -26.63
C VAL A 105 12.39 1.76 -25.61
N THR A 106 12.72 1.56 -24.34
CA THR A 106 11.76 1.46 -23.22
C THR A 106 11.87 2.65 -22.27
N PHE A 107 10.95 2.76 -21.30
CA PHE A 107 11.13 3.72 -20.21
C PHE A 107 12.37 3.43 -19.37
N ALA A 108 12.74 2.16 -19.17
CA ALA A 108 13.93 1.81 -18.41
C ALA A 108 15.23 2.19 -19.14
N ASP A 109 15.25 2.12 -20.48
CA ASP A 109 16.36 2.65 -21.29
C ASP A 109 16.50 4.17 -21.12
N ASN A 110 15.37 4.90 -21.22
CA ASN A 110 15.34 6.34 -21.02
C ASN A 110 15.80 6.73 -19.60
N VAL A 111 15.29 6.05 -18.58
CA VAL A 111 15.65 6.29 -17.18
C VAL A 111 17.10 5.90 -16.88
N ARG A 112 17.64 4.84 -17.50
CA ARG A 112 19.07 4.52 -17.41
C ARG A 112 19.93 5.60 -18.05
N ALA A 113 19.56 6.10 -19.23
CA ALA A 113 20.27 7.20 -19.86
C ALA A 113 20.23 8.48 -19.02
N GLN A 114 19.08 8.80 -18.41
CA GLN A 114 18.93 9.93 -17.49
C GLN A 114 19.76 9.74 -16.20
N TYR A 115 19.82 8.52 -15.67
CA TYR A 115 20.66 8.20 -14.53
C TYR A 115 22.14 8.47 -14.82
N LEU A 116 22.63 8.09 -16.01
CA LEU A 116 23.99 8.41 -16.44
C LEU A 116 24.22 9.92 -16.60
N LEU A 117 23.26 10.64 -17.17
CA LEU A 117 23.32 12.12 -17.24
C LEU A 117 23.46 12.72 -15.83
N VAL A 118 22.59 12.32 -14.91
CA VAL A 118 22.53 12.91 -13.57
C VAL A 118 23.75 12.55 -12.72
N THR A 119 24.23 11.31 -12.82
CA THR A 119 25.36 10.83 -12.01
C THR A 119 26.72 11.16 -12.62
N GLN A 120 26.92 10.94 -13.92
CA GLN A 120 28.24 11.07 -14.56
C GLN A 120 28.50 12.49 -15.06
N LYS A 121 27.51 13.13 -15.69
CA LYS A 121 27.68 14.47 -16.27
C LYS A 121 27.45 15.57 -15.22
N LEU A 122 26.41 15.42 -14.41
CA LEU A 122 26.02 16.41 -13.39
C LEU A 122 26.57 16.11 -11.99
N GLY A 123 27.12 14.92 -11.75
CA GLY A 123 27.81 14.59 -10.49
C GLY A 123 26.88 14.42 -9.28
N LEU A 124 25.58 14.20 -9.49
CA LEU A 124 24.60 14.09 -8.42
C LEU A 124 24.49 12.63 -7.93
N THR A 125 24.53 12.44 -6.61
CA THR A 125 24.42 11.12 -5.97
C THR A 125 23.02 10.83 -5.41
N LYS A 126 22.18 11.86 -5.31
CA LYS A 126 20.79 11.77 -4.86
C LYS A 126 20.03 13.00 -5.37
N VAL A 127 18.74 12.86 -5.64
CA VAL A 127 17.86 13.97 -6.02
C VAL A 127 16.73 14.15 -5.02
N LYS A 128 16.17 15.36 -4.96
CA LYS A 128 15.02 15.64 -4.10
C LYS A 128 13.76 14.98 -4.62
N ALA A 129 13.49 15.11 -5.93
CA ALA A 129 12.29 14.55 -6.52
C ALA A 129 12.44 14.17 -8.00
N VAL A 130 11.60 13.23 -8.45
CA VAL A 130 11.30 13.01 -9.87
C VAL A 130 9.82 13.35 -10.10
N VAL A 131 9.54 14.32 -10.95
CA VAL A 131 8.19 14.85 -11.20
C VAL A 131 7.90 14.73 -12.68
N GLY A 132 6.74 14.23 -13.07
CA GLY A 132 6.44 14.12 -14.50
C GLY A 132 4.96 13.94 -14.82
N PHE A 133 4.59 14.43 -16.00
CA PHE A 133 3.24 14.35 -16.54
C PHE A 133 3.15 13.27 -17.63
N SER A 134 2.08 12.47 -17.70
CA SER A 134 1.88 11.48 -18.76
C SER A 134 3.08 10.53 -18.89
N MET A 135 3.70 10.38 -20.06
CA MET A 135 4.94 9.60 -20.22
C MET A 135 6.08 10.06 -19.29
N GLY A 136 6.13 11.34 -18.90
CA GLY A 136 7.04 11.84 -17.87
C GLY A 136 6.74 11.27 -16.48
N GLY A 137 5.47 11.06 -16.17
CA GLY A 137 5.04 10.40 -14.92
C GLY A 137 5.30 8.89 -14.96
N ALA A 138 5.15 8.25 -16.12
CA ALA A 138 5.55 6.85 -16.29
C ALA A 138 7.06 6.66 -16.09
N GLN A 139 7.88 7.62 -16.56
CA GLN A 139 9.31 7.66 -16.23
C GLN A 139 9.56 7.88 -14.74
N ALA A 140 8.75 8.69 -14.04
CA ALA A 140 8.87 8.86 -12.59
C ALA A 140 8.61 7.55 -11.84
N TYR A 141 7.62 6.75 -12.26
CA TYR A 141 7.43 5.39 -11.74
C TYR A 141 8.61 4.48 -12.04
N GLN A 142 9.11 4.51 -13.27
CA GLN A 142 10.28 3.72 -13.66
C GLN A 142 11.51 4.10 -12.82
N TRP A 143 11.75 5.38 -12.56
CA TRP A 143 12.77 5.86 -11.65
C TRP A 143 12.64 5.27 -10.24
N ALA A 144 11.42 5.30 -9.69
CA ALA A 144 11.12 4.84 -8.34
C ALA A 144 11.37 3.34 -8.14
N VAL A 145 11.18 2.55 -9.20
CA VAL A 145 11.38 1.10 -9.19
C VAL A 145 12.84 0.74 -9.51
N GLN A 146 13.43 1.39 -10.53
CA GLN A 146 14.76 1.04 -11.03
C GLN A 146 15.90 1.56 -10.16
N TYR A 147 15.71 2.71 -9.49
CA TYR A 147 16.70 3.33 -8.61
C TYR A 147 16.05 3.80 -7.29
N PRO A 148 15.46 2.90 -6.49
CA PRO A 148 14.53 3.24 -5.40
C PRO A 148 15.11 4.09 -4.27
N ASP A 149 16.44 4.08 -4.11
CA ASP A 149 17.16 4.84 -3.08
C ASP A 149 17.67 6.22 -3.57
N PHE A 150 17.51 6.55 -4.86
CA PHE A 150 18.14 7.72 -5.48
C PHE A 150 17.36 9.03 -5.29
N MET A 151 16.10 8.97 -4.89
CA MET A 151 15.23 10.12 -4.71
C MET A 151 14.46 10.07 -3.39
N ASP A 152 14.11 11.24 -2.83
CA ASP A 152 13.23 11.30 -1.65
C ASP A 152 11.75 11.15 -2.03
N VAL A 153 11.35 11.72 -3.17
CA VAL A 153 9.95 11.80 -3.60
C VAL A 153 9.80 11.53 -5.10
N VAL A 154 8.71 10.87 -5.50
CA VAL A 154 8.27 10.84 -6.90
C VAL A 154 6.82 11.33 -7.02
N VAL A 155 6.55 12.09 -8.10
CA VAL A 155 5.25 12.71 -8.36
C VAL A 155 4.82 12.38 -9.80
N PRO A 156 4.22 11.21 -10.02
CA PRO A 156 3.59 10.85 -11.30
C PRO A 156 2.23 11.57 -11.42
N ILE A 157 2.09 12.39 -12.46
CA ILE A 157 0.90 13.19 -12.75
C ILE A 157 0.24 12.62 -14.02
N CYS A 158 -1.05 12.25 -13.96
CA CYS A 158 -1.81 11.66 -15.08
C CYS A 158 -1.00 10.58 -15.82
N ALA A 159 -0.57 9.55 -15.10
CA ALA A 159 0.34 8.54 -15.61
C ALA A 159 0.06 7.18 -14.95
N SER A 160 0.66 6.13 -15.49
CA SER A 160 0.62 4.80 -14.89
C SER A 160 2.00 4.14 -14.85
N ALA A 161 2.20 3.27 -13.85
CA ALA A 161 3.38 2.43 -13.68
C ALA A 161 3.37 1.26 -14.69
N LYS A 162 2.17 0.85 -15.13
CA LYS A 162 1.96 -0.12 -16.20
C LYS A 162 0.90 0.41 -17.15
N ASN A 163 1.18 0.36 -18.46
CA ASN A 163 0.22 0.86 -19.44
C ASN A 163 -1.04 -0.02 -19.44
N ALA A 164 -2.20 0.60 -19.24
CA ALA A 164 -3.46 -0.11 -19.16
C ALA A 164 -3.85 -0.72 -20.52
N ILE A 165 -4.64 -1.80 -20.49
CA ILE A 165 -5.16 -2.45 -21.71
C ILE A 165 -5.97 -1.45 -22.54
N HIS A 166 -6.84 -0.67 -21.88
CA HIS A 166 -7.63 0.38 -22.53
C HIS A 166 -6.74 1.44 -23.20
N ASN A 167 -5.66 1.85 -22.53
CA ASN A 167 -4.70 2.81 -23.05
C ASN A 167 -3.99 2.27 -24.31
N ASN A 168 -3.61 0.99 -24.32
CA ASN A 168 -3.08 0.33 -25.53
C ASN A 168 -4.05 0.33 -26.72
N VAL A 169 -5.35 0.13 -26.48
CA VAL A 169 -6.38 0.19 -27.53
C VAL A 169 -6.50 1.60 -28.10
N PHE A 170 -6.54 2.62 -27.24
CA PHE A 170 -6.50 4.02 -27.65
C PHE A 170 -5.26 4.32 -28.53
N LEU A 171 -4.07 3.92 -28.07
CA LEU A 171 -2.82 4.16 -28.80
C LEU A 171 -2.76 3.46 -30.15
N GLU A 172 -3.32 2.25 -30.27
CA GLU A 172 -3.42 1.59 -31.57
C GLU A 172 -4.34 2.33 -32.55
N GLY A 173 -5.42 2.96 -32.06
CA GLY A 173 -6.26 3.83 -32.88
C GLY A 173 -5.50 5.04 -33.41
N VAL A 174 -4.77 5.72 -32.52
CA VAL A 174 -3.94 6.89 -32.85
C VAL A 174 -2.82 6.53 -33.84
N LYS A 175 -2.09 5.44 -33.58
CA LYS A 175 -1.04 4.91 -34.45
C LYS A 175 -1.58 4.57 -35.83
N SER A 176 -2.71 3.85 -35.89
CA SER A 176 -3.34 3.43 -37.15
C SER A 176 -3.78 4.63 -38.00
N ALA A 177 -4.34 5.67 -37.37
CA ALA A 177 -4.73 6.89 -38.07
C ALA A 177 -3.53 7.62 -38.69
N LEU A 178 -2.42 7.74 -37.96
CA LEU A 178 -1.20 8.38 -38.45
C LEU A 178 -0.62 7.64 -39.66
N ILE A 179 -0.43 6.33 -39.55
CA ILE A 179 0.27 5.53 -40.58
C ILE A 179 -0.60 5.21 -41.79
N ALA A 180 -1.93 5.35 -41.69
CA ALA A 180 -2.84 5.18 -42.82
C ALA A 180 -2.57 6.18 -43.95
N ALA A 181 -2.11 7.40 -43.63
CA ALA A 181 -1.73 8.40 -44.63
C ALA A 181 -0.58 7.93 -45.54
N ARG A 182 0.26 7.00 -45.07
CA ARG A 182 1.33 6.34 -45.83
C ARG A 182 0.92 4.95 -46.35
N GLY A 183 -0.37 4.62 -46.38
CA GLY A 183 -0.86 3.30 -46.81
C GLY A 183 -0.32 2.14 -45.99
N SER A 184 0.06 2.40 -44.73
CA SER A 184 0.75 1.45 -43.86
C SER A 184 -0.20 0.83 -42.84
N ILE A 185 0.24 -0.27 -42.22
CA ILE A 185 -0.54 -0.99 -41.21
C ILE A 185 0.24 -1.20 -39.92
N SER A 186 -0.48 -1.19 -38.79
CA SER A 186 0.08 -1.55 -37.48
C SER A 186 0.37 -3.06 -37.43
N LEU A 187 1.50 -3.44 -36.84
CA LEU A 187 1.78 -4.85 -36.51
C LEU A 187 1.25 -5.25 -35.13
N GLY A 188 0.54 -4.35 -34.45
CA GLY A 188 -0.08 -4.53 -33.13
C GLY A 188 0.62 -3.76 -32.01
N VAL A 189 0.04 -3.88 -30.81
CA VAL A 189 0.49 -3.20 -29.57
C VAL A 189 1.96 -3.53 -29.27
N GLY A 190 2.76 -2.49 -29.01
CA GLY A 190 4.18 -2.62 -28.67
C GLY A 190 5.07 -3.09 -29.82
N LYS A 191 4.49 -3.26 -31.02
CA LYS A 191 5.19 -3.63 -32.26
C LYS A 191 5.26 -2.42 -33.19
N GLY A 192 6.12 -2.50 -34.20
CA GLY A 192 6.23 -1.47 -35.22
C GLY A 192 5.06 -1.45 -36.21
N GLN A 193 5.36 -0.97 -37.41
CA GLN A 193 4.46 -0.80 -38.53
C GLN A 193 5.12 -1.37 -39.78
N ARG A 194 4.30 -1.77 -40.76
CA ARG A 194 4.79 -2.20 -42.07
C ARG A 194 4.58 -1.08 -43.09
N TYR A 195 5.68 -0.46 -43.51
CA TYR A 195 5.66 0.49 -44.62
C TYR A 195 5.59 -0.24 -45.97
N PRO A 196 4.86 0.30 -46.97
CA PRO A 196 4.74 -0.30 -48.30
C PRO A 196 6.02 -0.15 -49.14
N SER A 197 6.83 0.88 -48.88
CA SER A 197 8.16 1.10 -49.46
C SER A 197 9.10 1.74 -48.43
N SER A 198 10.40 1.76 -48.73
CA SER A 198 11.42 2.46 -47.95
C SER A 198 11.46 3.97 -48.20
N ASP A 199 10.58 4.49 -49.06
CA ASP A 199 10.57 5.92 -49.38
C ASP A 199 10.18 6.75 -48.15
N PRO A 200 10.83 7.90 -47.89
CA PRO A 200 10.45 8.77 -46.79
C PRO A 200 9.03 9.31 -46.97
N TRP A 201 8.42 9.75 -45.88
CA TRP A 201 7.12 10.40 -45.91
C TRP A 201 7.12 11.61 -46.85
N THR A 202 6.14 11.69 -47.77
CA THR A 202 5.94 12.92 -48.56
C THR A 202 5.36 14.02 -47.67
N PRO A 203 5.52 15.31 -48.02
CA PRO A 203 4.93 16.42 -47.28
C PRO A 203 3.41 16.24 -47.08
N GLU A 204 2.69 15.79 -48.10
CA GLU A 204 1.25 15.56 -48.06
C GLU A 204 0.89 14.41 -47.12
N GLN A 205 1.65 13.30 -47.15
CA GLN A 205 1.44 12.19 -46.22
C GLN A 205 1.70 12.61 -44.78
N LYS A 206 2.76 13.40 -44.52
CA LYS A 206 3.04 13.95 -43.20
C LYS A 206 1.88 14.83 -42.73
N GLU A 207 1.45 15.77 -43.56
CA GLU A 207 0.36 16.69 -43.20
C GLU A 207 -0.94 15.94 -42.90
N VAL A 208 -1.38 15.05 -43.81
CA VAL A 208 -2.61 14.26 -43.64
C VAL A 208 -2.53 13.38 -42.39
N GLY A 209 -1.41 12.66 -42.22
CA GLY A 209 -1.22 11.75 -41.09
C GLY A 209 -1.20 12.49 -39.75
N LEU A 210 -0.48 13.61 -39.65
CA LEU A 210 -0.38 14.39 -38.42
C LEU A 210 -1.67 15.12 -38.06
N LYS A 211 -2.42 15.61 -39.05
CA LYS A 211 -3.78 16.15 -38.83
C LYS A 211 -4.74 15.06 -38.35
N ALA A 212 -4.72 13.89 -38.99
CA ALA A 212 -5.54 12.75 -38.56
C ALA A 212 -5.19 12.30 -37.14
N PHE A 213 -3.89 12.21 -36.81
CA PHE A 213 -3.39 11.97 -35.46
C PHE A 213 -3.96 12.97 -34.45
N GLY A 214 -3.85 14.28 -34.73
CA GLY A 214 -4.37 15.33 -33.85
C GLY A 214 -5.88 15.23 -33.63
N ARG A 215 -6.65 15.02 -34.70
CA ARG A 215 -8.11 14.87 -34.62
C ARG A 215 -8.55 13.63 -33.86
N VAL A 216 -7.87 12.48 -34.03
CA VAL A 216 -8.19 11.27 -33.25
C VAL A 216 -7.85 11.49 -31.78
N TYR A 217 -6.71 12.12 -31.47
CA TYR A 217 -6.33 12.43 -30.09
C TYR A 217 -7.32 13.38 -29.41
N ALA A 218 -7.97 14.29 -30.17
CA ALA A 218 -8.91 15.26 -29.63
C ALA A 218 -10.05 14.66 -28.79
N GLY A 219 -10.53 13.48 -29.16
CA GLY A 219 -11.57 12.78 -28.41
C GLY A 219 -11.12 12.26 -27.04
N TRP A 220 -9.81 12.12 -26.83
CA TRP A 220 -9.20 11.50 -25.66
C TRP A 220 -8.45 12.49 -24.77
N GLY A 221 -7.84 13.53 -25.37
CA GLY A 221 -6.96 14.46 -24.66
C GLY A 221 -7.67 15.44 -23.70
N PHE A 222 -8.98 15.62 -23.85
CA PHE A 222 -9.83 16.31 -22.88
C PHE A 222 -10.89 15.32 -22.35
N SER A 223 -12.10 15.79 -22.04
CA SER A 223 -13.17 14.95 -21.52
C SER A 223 -14.50 15.27 -22.17
N GLN A 224 -15.45 14.35 -22.02
CA GLN A 224 -16.83 14.56 -22.46
C GLN A 224 -17.44 15.82 -21.80
N ALA A 225 -17.10 16.06 -20.53
CA ALA A 225 -17.53 17.25 -19.79
C ALA A 225 -16.92 18.52 -20.39
N TRP A 226 -15.64 18.49 -20.79
CA TRP A 226 -14.97 19.63 -21.43
C TRP A 226 -15.70 20.10 -22.69
N TYR A 227 -16.04 19.17 -23.57
CA TYR A 227 -16.77 19.47 -24.81
C TYR A 227 -18.22 19.87 -24.55
N ARG A 228 -18.93 19.17 -23.64
CA ARG A 228 -20.32 19.51 -23.26
C ARG A 228 -20.47 20.94 -22.74
N HIS A 229 -19.46 21.44 -22.03
CA HIS A 229 -19.43 22.79 -21.48
C HIS A 229 -18.78 23.83 -22.40
N LYS A 230 -18.43 23.46 -23.65
CA LYS A 230 -17.79 24.33 -24.64
C LYS A 230 -16.58 25.10 -24.09
N LEU A 231 -15.75 24.42 -23.29
CA LEU A 231 -14.61 25.06 -22.63
C LEU A 231 -13.51 25.46 -23.64
N PHE A 232 -13.50 24.86 -24.83
CA PHE A 232 -12.68 25.31 -25.95
C PHE A 232 -12.98 26.77 -26.34
N SER A 233 -14.24 27.20 -26.36
CA SER A 233 -14.59 28.60 -26.65
C SER A 233 -14.06 29.54 -25.57
N LYS A 234 -14.17 29.14 -24.29
CA LYS A 234 -13.72 29.96 -23.16
C LYS A 234 -12.21 30.12 -23.10
N TYR A 235 -11.45 29.05 -23.31
CA TYR A 235 -10.01 29.03 -23.06
C TYR A 235 -9.15 29.15 -24.32
N PHE A 236 -9.69 28.79 -25.49
CA PHE A 236 -8.99 28.81 -26.77
C PHE A 236 -9.67 29.69 -27.82
N GLY A 237 -10.85 30.24 -27.54
CA GLY A 237 -11.52 31.20 -28.43
C GLY A 237 -12.21 30.59 -29.65
N ALA A 238 -12.22 29.27 -29.79
CA ALA A 238 -12.88 28.58 -30.90
C ALA A 238 -14.41 28.63 -30.76
N GLU A 239 -15.12 28.99 -31.82
CA GLU A 239 -16.57 29.14 -31.86
C GLU A 239 -17.30 27.79 -31.73
N ASP A 240 -16.75 26.75 -32.37
CA ASP A 240 -17.27 25.40 -32.37
C ASP A 240 -16.17 24.32 -32.29
N GLU A 241 -16.59 23.05 -32.25
CA GLU A 241 -15.68 21.92 -32.17
C GLU A 241 -14.78 21.76 -33.40
N GLU A 242 -15.25 22.12 -34.60
CA GLU A 242 -14.46 21.97 -35.83
C GLU A 242 -13.37 23.04 -35.90
N GLU A 243 -13.69 24.28 -35.55
CA GLU A 243 -12.67 25.33 -35.43
C GLU A 243 -11.62 24.94 -34.38
N PHE A 244 -12.04 24.36 -33.25
CA PHE A 244 -11.08 23.90 -32.23
C PHE A 244 -10.17 22.77 -32.74
N LEU A 245 -10.72 21.82 -33.53
CA LEU A 245 -9.91 20.78 -34.17
C LEU A 245 -8.86 21.38 -35.11
N GLN A 246 -9.24 22.37 -35.92
CA GLN A 246 -8.36 22.99 -36.92
C GLN A 246 -7.33 23.96 -36.32
N THR A 247 -7.70 24.68 -35.24
CA THR A 247 -6.87 25.76 -34.68
C THR A 247 -5.98 25.30 -33.52
N PHE A 248 -6.33 24.20 -32.85
CA PHE A 248 -5.53 23.63 -31.76
C PHE A 248 -4.98 22.24 -32.09
N TRP A 249 -5.86 21.27 -32.36
CA TRP A 249 -5.46 19.86 -32.45
C TRP A 249 -4.64 19.54 -33.70
N GLU A 250 -4.99 20.09 -34.85
CA GLU A 250 -4.21 19.94 -36.08
C GLU A 250 -2.81 20.57 -35.96
N PRO A 251 -2.65 21.84 -35.55
CA PRO A 251 -1.32 22.42 -35.28
C PRO A 251 -0.53 21.65 -34.23
N TRP A 252 -1.20 21.16 -33.17
CA TRP A 252 -0.56 20.33 -32.15
C TRP A 252 -0.02 19.00 -32.72
N GLY A 253 -0.69 18.41 -33.70
CA GLY A 253 -0.18 17.27 -34.45
C GLY A 253 0.97 17.64 -35.40
N LEU A 254 0.77 18.70 -36.20
CA LEU A 254 1.69 19.13 -37.26
C LEU A 254 3.07 19.58 -36.77
N LYS A 255 3.22 19.96 -35.50
CA LYS A 255 4.53 20.35 -34.94
C LYS A 255 5.53 19.19 -34.79
N ASN A 256 5.07 17.95 -34.93
CA ASN A 256 5.85 16.73 -34.67
C ASN A 256 6.35 16.07 -35.96
N ASP A 257 7.30 15.14 -35.85
CA ASP A 257 7.64 14.21 -36.92
C ASP A 257 6.91 12.86 -36.73
N PRO A 258 6.34 12.24 -37.78
CA PRO A 258 5.60 10.99 -37.64
C PRO A 258 6.41 9.82 -37.08
N ASP A 259 7.69 9.67 -37.48
CA ASP A 259 8.49 8.52 -37.07
C ASP A 259 8.96 8.66 -35.60
N ASP A 260 9.26 9.90 -35.18
CA ASP A 260 9.51 10.25 -33.77
C ASP A 260 8.30 9.91 -32.87
N LEU A 261 7.08 10.30 -33.30
CA LEU A 261 5.84 9.94 -32.60
C LEU A 261 5.68 8.43 -32.45
N LEU A 262 5.98 7.66 -33.50
CA LEU A 262 5.84 6.20 -33.47
C LEU A 262 6.83 5.54 -32.49
N VAL A 263 8.04 6.08 -32.35
CA VAL A 263 9.02 5.63 -31.35
C VAL A 263 8.51 5.90 -29.94
N MET A 264 8.06 7.13 -29.65
CA MET A 264 7.53 7.46 -28.32
C MET A 264 6.24 6.67 -28.01
N LEU A 265 5.34 6.52 -28.98
CA LEU A 265 4.10 5.75 -28.83
C LEU A 265 4.41 4.29 -28.50
N ARG A 266 5.39 3.68 -29.17
CA ARG A 266 5.82 2.31 -28.87
C ARG A 266 6.43 2.21 -27.47
N THR A 267 7.23 3.21 -27.06
CA THR A 267 7.77 3.30 -25.69
C THR A 267 6.64 3.32 -24.66
N TRP A 268 5.60 4.11 -24.90
CA TRP A 268 4.41 4.19 -24.05
C TRP A 268 3.65 2.86 -24.00
N GLN A 269 3.34 2.26 -25.16
CA GLN A 269 2.67 0.96 -25.22
C GLN A 269 3.40 -0.15 -24.46
N LEU A 270 4.73 -0.11 -24.47
CA LEU A 270 5.57 -1.08 -23.78
C LEU A 270 5.77 -0.80 -22.29
N GLY A 271 5.34 0.38 -21.81
CA GLY A 271 5.55 0.85 -20.45
C GLY A 271 4.99 -0.09 -19.39
N ASP A 272 5.88 -0.70 -18.62
CA ASP A 272 5.53 -1.63 -17.54
C ASP A 272 6.73 -1.80 -16.61
N VAL A 273 6.67 -1.17 -15.42
CA VAL A 273 7.75 -1.26 -14.41
C VAL A 273 8.00 -2.69 -13.91
N SER A 274 7.07 -3.62 -14.16
CA SER A 274 7.20 -5.01 -13.71
C SER A 274 8.00 -5.91 -14.66
N LYS A 275 8.41 -5.41 -15.83
CA LYS A 275 9.16 -6.20 -16.81
C LYS A 275 10.62 -6.45 -16.43
N SER A 276 11.16 -5.72 -15.46
CA SER A 276 12.48 -6.03 -14.90
C SER A 276 12.51 -7.49 -14.41
N ALA A 277 13.61 -8.19 -14.66
CA ALA A 277 13.75 -9.62 -14.38
C ALA A 277 13.43 -9.99 -12.92
N GLU A 278 13.70 -9.06 -11.99
CA GLU A 278 13.41 -9.19 -10.56
C GLU A 278 11.91 -9.32 -10.21
N PHE A 279 11.01 -8.78 -11.03
CA PHE A 279 9.56 -8.78 -10.77
C PHE A 279 8.80 -9.80 -11.62
N GLY A 280 9.36 -10.27 -12.73
CA GLY A 280 8.74 -11.33 -13.56
C GLY A 280 7.36 -10.95 -14.10
N GLY A 281 7.10 -9.67 -14.37
CA GLY A 281 5.79 -9.17 -14.84
C GLY A 281 4.76 -8.92 -13.74
N ASP A 282 5.14 -9.08 -12.46
CA ASP A 282 4.27 -8.82 -11.31
C ASP A 282 4.31 -7.34 -10.91
N VAL A 283 3.29 -6.59 -11.35
CA VAL A 283 3.17 -5.15 -11.07
C VAL A 283 3.02 -4.84 -9.59
N THR A 284 2.39 -5.71 -8.81
CA THR A 284 2.27 -5.50 -7.37
C THR A 284 3.63 -5.56 -6.70
N LYS A 285 4.48 -6.54 -7.04
CA LYS A 285 5.86 -6.61 -6.53
C LYS A 285 6.70 -5.40 -6.91
N ALA A 286 6.57 -4.95 -8.16
CA ALA A 286 7.29 -3.77 -8.64
C ALA A 286 6.88 -2.52 -7.84
N LEU A 287 5.57 -2.30 -7.64
CA LEU A 287 5.07 -1.17 -6.85
C LEU A 287 5.49 -1.23 -5.38
N GLN A 288 5.53 -2.42 -4.78
CA GLN A 288 5.99 -2.63 -3.40
C GLN A 288 7.50 -2.43 -3.21
N SER A 289 8.29 -2.47 -4.29
CA SER A 289 9.73 -2.24 -4.25
C SER A 289 10.09 -0.76 -4.05
N ILE A 290 9.13 0.14 -4.29
CA ILE A 290 9.34 1.59 -4.19
C ILE A 290 9.59 1.97 -2.72
N LYS A 291 10.74 2.60 -2.46
CA LYS A 291 11.13 3.04 -1.11
C LYS A 291 10.89 4.52 -0.83
N CYS A 292 10.91 5.35 -1.86
CA CYS A 292 10.70 6.78 -1.75
C CYS A 292 9.21 7.13 -1.53
N ARG A 293 8.93 8.36 -1.11
CA ARG A 293 7.54 8.82 -0.98
C ARG A 293 6.93 9.03 -2.38
N VAL A 294 5.75 8.46 -2.62
CA VAL A 294 5.01 8.65 -3.87
C VAL A 294 3.82 9.59 -3.64
N VAL A 295 3.68 10.60 -4.48
CA VAL A 295 2.47 11.45 -4.56
C VAL A 295 1.84 11.25 -5.94
N VAL A 296 0.90 10.32 -6.04
CA VAL A 296 0.18 10.05 -7.29
C VAL A 296 -0.90 11.11 -7.51
N ALA A 297 -0.87 11.77 -8.67
CA ALA A 297 -1.74 12.90 -8.97
C ALA A 297 -2.54 12.66 -10.27
N PRO A 298 -3.64 11.88 -10.22
CA PRO A 298 -4.54 11.74 -11.36
C PRO A 298 -5.46 12.97 -11.49
N VAL A 299 -6.09 13.09 -12.65
CA VAL A 299 -7.17 14.06 -12.89
C VAL A 299 -8.49 13.30 -13.04
N GLU A 300 -9.53 13.77 -12.34
CA GLU A 300 -10.85 13.11 -12.30
C GLU A 300 -11.46 12.84 -13.68
N THR A 301 -11.20 13.73 -14.64
CA THR A 301 -11.75 13.64 -16.00
C THR A 301 -10.76 13.13 -17.04
N ASP A 302 -9.63 12.53 -16.63
CA ASP A 302 -8.70 11.89 -17.56
C ASP A 302 -9.34 10.60 -18.11
N LEU A 303 -9.36 10.47 -19.44
CA LEU A 303 -10.04 9.37 -20.12
C LEU A 303 -9.18 8.12 -20.29
N TYR A 304 -7.85 8.23 -20.17
CA TYR A 304 -6.92 7.12 -20.46
C TYR A 304 -5.87 6.88 -19.38
N PHE A 305 -5.74 7.79 -18.41
CA PHE A 305 -5.14 7.55 -17.09
C PHE A 305 -6.18 7.82 -15.99
N PRO A 306 -7.25 7.00 -15.91
CA PRO A 306 -8.35 7.24 -15.00
C PRO A 306 -7.89 7.11 -13.53
N PRO A 307 -8.50 7.86 -12.59
CA PRO A 307 -8.14 7.80 -11.16
C PRO A 307 -8.16 6.38 -10.56
N GLU A 308 -8.99 5.48 -11.08
CA GLU A 308 -9.10 4.08 -10.68
C GLU A 308 -7.79 3.31 -10.89
N ASP A 309 -7.08 3.57 -11.98
CA ASP A 309 -5.77 2.97 -12.25
C ASP A 309 -4.76 3.45 -11.18
N SER A 310 -4.76 4.75 -10.88
CA SER A 310 -3.94 5.31 -9.79
C SER A 310 -4.33 4.79 -8.40
N GLN A 311 -5.61 4.51 -8.15
CA GLN A 311 -6.05 3.91 -6.89
C GLN A 311 -5.51 2.49 -6.74
N PHE A 312 -5.54 1.69 -7.81
CA PHE A 312 -4.90 0.37 -7.83
C PHE A 312 -3.41 0.48 -7.52
N GLU A 313 -2.71 1.42 -8.15
CA GLU A 313 -1.28 1.65 -7.94
C GLU A 313 -0.97 2.00 -6.48
N VAL A 314 -1.65 3.00 -5.91
CA VAL A 314 -1.47 3.41 -4.50
C VAL A 314 -1.81 2.27 -3.53
N ALA A 315 -2.86 1.49 -3.81
CA ALA A 315 -3.23 0.36 -2.98
C ALA A 315 -2.17 -0.75 -2.98
N ASN A 316 -1.44 -0.92 -4.09
CA ASN A 316 -0.41 -1.93 -4.24
C ASN A 316 0.99 -1.45 -3.87
N MET A 317 1.26 -0.14 -3.83
CA MET A 317 2.54 0.40 -3.31
C MET A 317 2.75 0.16 -1.83
N VAL A 318 1.69 -0.18 -1.09
CA VAL A 318 1.77 -0.28 0.37
C VAL A 318 1.54 -1.70 0.84
N ALA A 319 2.65 -2.37 1.18
CA ALA A 319 2.63 -3.71 1.74
C ALA A 319 1.89 -3.76 3.08
N GLY A 320 1.05 -4.80 3.24
CA GLY A 320 0.52 -5.34 4.49
C GLY A 320 0.07 -4.32 5.54
N ARG A 321 -1.08 -3.67 5.37
CA ARG A 321 -1.61 -2.74 6.38
C ARG A 321 -2.51 -3.46 7.40
N VAL A 322 -2.08 -3.44 8.64
CA VAL A 322 -2.73 -4.02 9.81
C VAL A 322 -3.31 -2.89 10.66
N ALA A 323 -4.56 -3.03 11.11
CA ALA A 323 -5.02 -2.27 12.28
C ALA A 323 -4.80 -3.08 13.54
N TRP A 324 -4.42 -2.39 14.60
CA TRP A 324 -4.28 -2.95 15.93
C TRP A 324 -5.03 -2.06 16.92
N ILE A 325 -6.15 -2.56 17.44
CA ILE A 325 -6.98 -1.81 18.40
C ILE A 325 -6.67 -2.31 19.83
N CYS A 326 -6.40 -1.36 20.72
CA CYS A 326 -6.17 -1.58 22.15
C CYS A 326 -7.28 -0.89 22.97
N ALA A 327 -7.76 -1.54 24.02
CA ALA A 327 -8.76 -1.00 24.94
C ALA A 327 -8.14 -0.10 26.01
N LEU A 328 -6.95 -0.45 26.50
CA LEU A 328 -6.31 0.21 27.64
C LEU A 328 -4.95 0.83 27.27
N PRO A 329 -4.52 1.90 27.98
CA PRO A 329 -3.20 2.51 27.76
C PRO A 329 -2.03 1.53 27.89
N VAL A 330 -2.10 0.58 28.84
CA VAL A 330 -1.06 -0.44 29.04
C VAL A 330 -0.93 -1.39 27.85
N GLU A 331 -2.05 -1.68 27.17
CA GLU A 331 -2.07 -2.52 25.97
C GLU A 331 -1.46 -1.78 24.77
N MET A 332 -1.82 -0.50 24.62
CA MET A 332 -1.27 0.35 23.57
C MET A 332 0.24 0.57 23.74
N ALA A 333 0.70 0.76 24.98
CA ALA A 333 2.12 0.85 25.30
C ALA A 333 2.87 -0.44 24.96
N ALA A 334 2.32 -1.62 25.32
CA ALA A 334 2.91 -2.90 24.94
C ALA A 334 3.01 -3.08 23.41
N ALA A 335 1.96 -2.69 22.68
CA ALA A 335 1.92 -2.77 21.23
C ALA A 335 2.97 -1.84 20.57
N GLN A 336 3.04 -0.58 21.00
CA GLN A 336 3.99 0.40 20.47
C GLN A 336 5.45 -0.04 20.67
N VAL A 337 5.79 -0.57 21.86
CA VAL A 337 7.16 -1.00 22.16
C VAL A 337 7.61 -2.14 21.25
N LEU A 338 6.69 -3.02 20.86
CA LEU A 338 6.98 -4.18 19.99
C LEU A 338 7.05 -3.86 18.49
N LEU A 339 6.75 -2.62 18.07
CA LEU A 339 7.05 -2.18 16.71
C LEU A 339 8.55 -2.27 16.43
N ASP A 340 8.91 -2.74 15.24
CA ASP A 340 10.28 -2.73 14.74
C ASP A 340 10.72 -1.30 14.41
N GLU A 341 9.77 -0.48 13.92
CA GLU A 341 9.95 0.90 13.52
C GLU A 341 8.69 1.70 13.86
N VAL A 342 8.87 2.93 14.37
CA VAL A 342 7.79 3.88 14.61
C VAL A 342 7.88 4.96 13.53
N HIS A 343 6.77 5.21 12.84
CA HIS A 343 6.69 6.21 11.78
C HIS A 343 6.20 7.56 12.31
N GLU A 344 6.42 8.63 11.54
CA GLU A 344 5.86 9.95 11.84
C GLU A 344 4.32 9.94 11.79
N ASP A 345 3.71 10.82 12.58
CA ASP A 345 2.26 11.02 12.58
C ASP A 345 1.78 11.53 11.21
N LEU A 346 0.64 11.00 10.76
CA LEU A 346 -0.06 11.53 9.60
C LEU A 346 -0.98 12.69 10.00
N VAL A 347 -1.19 13.62 9.07
CA VAL A 347 -2.21 14.66 9.23
C VAL A 347 -3.59 14.00 9.31
N ALA A 348 -4.23 14.06 10.49
CA ALA A 348 -5.52 13.45 10.73
C ALA A 348 -6.62 14.05 9.85
N ASP A 349 -7.57 13.23 9.38
CA ASP A 349 -8.85 13.73 8.85
C ASP A 349 -9.52 14.57 9.96
N PRO A 350 -9.92 15.82 9.71
CA PRO A 350 -10.56 16.66 10.73
C PRO A 350 -11.82 16.07 11.38
N ARG A 351 -12.41 15.03 10.77
CA ARG A 351 -13.58 14.30 11.27
C ARG A 351 -13.22 13.00 11.98
N ASP A 352 -11.95 12.65 12.05
CA ASP A 352 -11.42 11.51 12.80
C ASP A 352 -10.78 12.02 14.09
N HIS A 353 -11.35 11.61 15.23
CA HIS A 353 -10.86 12.00 16.55
C HIS A 353 -9.98 10.93 17.20
N ASN A 354 -9.69 9.84 16.49
CA ASN A 354 -8.75 8.84 16.97
C ASN A 354 -7.32 9.40 16.94
N THR A 355 -6.52 8.95 17.90
CA THR A 355 -5.06 9.11 17.88
C THR A 355 -4.41 7.80 17.47
N TYR A 356 -3.47 7.86 16.54
CA TYR A 356 -2.79 6.67 16.02
C TYR A 356 -1.32 6.67 16.39
N VAL A 357 -0.79 5.48 16.65
CA VAL A 357 0.65 5.21 16.58
C VAL A 357 0.89 4.40 15.32
N LEU A 358 1.72 4.93 14.42
CA LEU A 358 2.05 4.30 13.15
C LEU A 358 3.42 3.62 13.23
N GLY A 359 3.56 2.47 12.60
CA GLY A 359 4.84 1.78 12.58
C GLY A 359 4.86 0.55 11.71
N ARG A 360 5.84 -0.32 11.95
CA ARG A 360 6.07 -1.54 11.18
C ARG A 360 6.39 -2.75 12.07
N ILE A 361 5.87 -3.92 11.68
CA ILE A 361 6.26 -5.23 12.22
C ILE A 361 6.55 -6.16 11.04
N GLY A 362 7.80 -6.58 10.89
CA GLY A 362 8.29 -7.34 9.74
C GLY A 362 7.98 -6.61 8.43
N LYS A 363 7.12 -7.23 7.63
CA LYS A 363 6.66 -6.72 6.33
C LYS A 363 5.34 -5.92 6.39
N HIS A 364 4.76 -5.79 7.57
CA HIS A 364 3.44 -5.18 7.75
C HIS A 364 3.56 -3.78 8.34
N ASN A 365 2.92 -2.82 7.70
CA ASN A 365 2.65 -1.51 8.26
C ASN A 365 1.49 -1.61 9.25
N VAL A 366 1.64 -1.07 10.45
CA VAL A 366 0.67 -1.20 11.55
C VAL A 366 0.17 0.18 11.95
N ALA A 367 -1.15 0.33 12.01
CA ALA A 367 -1.82 1.47 12.62
C ALA A 367 -2.43 1.02 13.96
N ILE A 368 -1.85 1.49 15.06
CA ILE A 368 -2.31 1.20 16.42
C ILE A 368 -3.26 2.31 16.87
N ALA A 369 -4.44 1.96 17.37
CA ALA A 369 -5.39 2.92 17.95
C ALA A 369 -5.85 2.46 19.33
N GLY A 370 -5.90 3.41 20.27
CA GLY A 370 -6.48 3.22 21.59
C GLY A 370 -7.93 3.68 21.65
N LEU A 371 -8.72 3.13 22.57
CA LEU A 371 -10.02 3.71 22.92
C LEU A 371 -9.83 5.08 23.60
N PRO A 372 -10.79 6.01 23.43
CA PRO A 372 -10.72 7.31 24.09
C PRO A 372 -10.71 7.16 25.61
N SER A 373 -9.98 8.04 26.31
CA SER A 373 -9.91 8.00 27.77
C SER A 373 -11.30 8.07 28.40
N GLY A 374 -11.62 7.12 29.29
CA GLY A 374 -12.92 6.97 29.92
C GLY A 374 -14.00 6.30 29.06
N GLY A 375 -13.70 6.01 27.78
CA GLY A 375 -14.51 5.19 26.90
C GLY A 375 -14.05 3.73 26.93
N TYR A 376 -14.98 2.83 27.22
CA TYR A 376 -14.78 1.38 27.16
C TYR A 376 -16.02 0.73 26.55
N GLY A 377 -15.97 -0.59 26.33
CA GLY A 377 -17.12 -1.34 25.83
C GLY A 377 -17.30 -1.30 24.31
N LEU A 378 -18.37 -1.95 23.86
CA LEU A 378 -18.62 -2.26 22.44
C LEU A 378 -18.74 -1.00 21.56
N ILE A 379 -19.37 0.07 22.07
CA ILE A 379 -19.63 1.31 21.30
C ILE A 379 -18.33 2.05 21.02
N SER A 380 -17.47 2.19 22.03
CA SER A 380 -16.18 2.87 21.89
C SER A 380 -15.30 2.14 20.87
N ALA A 381 -15.26 0.80 20.96
CA ALA A 381 -14.52 -0.03 20.02
C ALA A 381 -15.03 0.11 18.58
N ALA A 382 -16.35 0.03 18.37
CA ALA A 382 -16.95 0.21 17.05
C ALA A 382 -16.63 1.59 16.45
N ALA A 383 -16.72 2.66 17.24
CA ALA A 383 -16.42 4.02 16.79
C ALA A 383 -14.95 4.16 16.34
N VAL A 384 -14.01 3.67 17.14
CA VAL A 384 -12.58 3.67 16.78
C VAL A 384 -12.36 2.91 15.48
N ALA A 385 -12.93 1.70 15.34
CA ALA A 385 -12.74 0.89 14.15
C ALA A 385 -13.33 1.53 12.88
N ILE A 386 -14.51 2.14 12.95
CA ILE A 386 -15.13 2.85 11.81
C ILE A 386 -14.22 3.98 11.33
N HIS A 387 -13.72 4.80 12.26
CA HIS A 387 -12.84 5.90 11.93
C HIS A 387 -11.49 5.42 11.39
N LEU A 388 -10.94 4.36 11.98
CA LEU A 388 -9.69 3.74 11.54
C LEU A 388 -9.78 3.21 10.10
N VAL A 389 -10.82 2.45 9.77
CA VAL A 389 -11.02 1.94 8.41
C VAL A 389 -11.21 3.08 7.41
N ARG A 390 -11.88 4.16 7.83
CA ARG A 390 -12.07 5.36 6.99
C ARG A 390 -10.76 6.09 6.71
N SER A 391 -9.94 6.29 7.74
CA SER A 391 -8.65 6.99 7.62
C SER A 391 -7.58 6.12 6.94
N PHE A 392 -7.72 4.80 7.04
CA PHE A 392 -6.80 3.83 6.45
C PHE A 392 -7.52 2.80 5.56
N PRO A 393 -8.04 3.20 4.38
CA PRO A 393 -8.88 2.34 3.54
C PRO A 393 -8.16 1.11 2.95
N ALA A 394 -6.82 1.10 2.98
CA ALA A 394 -6.02 -0.03 2.52
C ALA A 394 -5.71 -1.06 3.62
N ILE A 395 -6.24 -0.90 4.85
CA ILE A 395 -6.16 -1.96 5.86
C ILE A 395 -6.93 -3.19 5.39
N ARG A 396 -6.31 -4.35 5.58
CA ARG A 396 -6.87 -5.66 5.18
C ARG A 396 -6.90 -6.67 6.33
N ILE A 397 -6.12 -6.40 7.38
CA ILE A 397 -6.00 -7.25 8.56
C ILE A 397 -6.36 -6.42 9.79
N GLY A 398 -7.26 -6.93 10.60
CA GLY A 398 -7.60 -6.37 11.90
C GLY A 398 -7.14 -7.23 13.06
N LEU A 399 -6.61 -6.60 14.10
CA LEU A 399 -6.31 -7.23 15.38
C LEU A 399 -6.98 -6.42 16.50
N MET A 400 -7.64 -7.10 17.43
CA MET A 400 -7.96 -6.56 18.74
C MET A 400 -7.10 -7.28 19.77
N VAL A 401 -6.14 -6.56 20.34
CA VAL A 401 -5.17 -7.14 21.26
C VAL A 401 -5.24 -6.42 22.58
N GLY A 402 -5.36 -7.18 23.66
CA GLY A 402 -5.41 -6.61 24.99
C GLY A 402 -5.45 -7.67 26.07
N ILE A 403 -5.99 -7.31 27.23
CA ILE A 403 -6.15 -8.20 28.36
C ILE A 403 -7.60 -8.68 28.49
N GLY A 404 -7.80 -9.79 29.19
CA GLY A 404 -9.12 -10.32 29.51
C GLY A 404 -9.11 -11.21 30.74
N GLY A 405 -10.30 -11.56 31.22
CA GLY A 405 -10.49 -12.47 32.34
C GLY A 405 -10.50 -13.93 31.87
N GLY A 406 -9.69 -14.78 32.49
CA GLY A 406 -9.60 -16.20 32.18
C GLY A 406 -10.83 -16.96 32.67
N VAL A 407 -11.23 -17.97 31.89
CA VAL A 407 -12.36 -18.87 32.21
C VAL A 407 -11.84 -20.31 32.28
N PRO A 408 -11.22 -20.73 33.40
CA PRO A 408 -10.70 -22.08 33.53
C PRO A 408 -11.84 -23.10 33.52
N SER A 409 -11.60 -24.25 32.90
CA SER A 409 -12.55 -25.37 32.88
C SER A 409 -11.83 -26.71 32.95
N LYS A 410 -12.58 -27.80 33.10
CA LYS A 410 -12.01 -29.16 33.06
C LYS A 410 -11.25 -29.46 31.76
N ASN A 411 -11.62 -28.79 30.67
CA ASN A 411 -11.04 -28.99 29.34
C ASN A 411 -10.00 -27.91 28.96
N ALA A 412 -9.79 -26.91 29.83
CA ALA A 412 -8.86 -25.82 29.59
C ALA A 412 -8.31 -25.27 30.92
N ASP A 413 -7.08 -25.68 31.26
CA ASP A 413 -6.35 -25.14 32.41
C ASP A 413 -5.74 -23.77 32.06
N ILE A 414 -6.58 -22.73 32.08
CA ILE A 414 -6.20 -21.34 31.80
C ILE A 414 -5.56 -20.73 33.03
N ARG A 415 -4.44 -20.02 32.85
CA ARG A 415 -3.66 -19.41 33.91
C ARG A 415 -3.34 -17.94 33.65
N LEU A 416 -3.02 -17.21 34.72
CA LEU A 416 -2.56 -15.83 34.60
C LEU A 416 -1.27 -15.76 33.75
N GLY A 417 -1.23 -14.82 32.82
CA GLY A 417 -0.17 -14.68 31.82
C GLY A 417 -0.32 -15.59 30.59
N ASP A 418 -1.32 -16.48 30.52
CA ASP A 418 -1.66 -17.18 29.28
C ASP A 418 -2.29 -16.22 28.26
N VAL A 419 -2.43 -16.69 27.02
CA VAL A 419 -3.14 -15.95 25.96
C VAL A 419 -4.29 -16.79 25.44
N VAL A 420 -5.45 -16.17 25.26
CA VAL A 420 -6.61 -16.73 24.57
C VAL A 420 -6.75 -16.05 23.21
N ILE A 421 -6.84 -16.85 22.15
CA ILE A 421 -6.98 -16.40 20.76
C ILE A 421 -8.36 -16.84 20.26
N SER A 422 -9.13 -15.90 19.73
CA SER A 422 -10.46 -16.20 19.18
C SER A 422 -10.32 -17.17 18.00
N LYS A 423 -10.93 -18.35 18.12
CA LYS A 423 -10.97 -19.35 17.04
C LYS A 423 -12.42 -19.79 16.81
N PRO A 424 -12.90 -19.77 15.55
CA PRO A 424 -14.21 -20.31 15.22
C PRO A 424 -14.39 -21.75 15.72
N THR A 425 -15.60 -22.04 16.19
CA THR A 425 -16.08 -23.38 16.57
C THR A 425 -17.25 -23.75 15.65
N ASP A 426 -17.79 -24.97 15.80
CA ASP A 426 -18.96 -25.40 15.02
C ASP A 426 -20.21 -24.53 15.30
N GLU A 427 -20.25 -23.87 16.45
CA GLU A 427 -21.40 -23.08 16.91
C GLU A 427 -21.20 -21.57 16.76
N HIS A 428 -19.96 -21.06 16.81
CA HIS A 428 -19.67 -19.63 16.96
C HIS A 428 -18.46 -19.18 16.14
N GLY A 429 -18.45 -17.92 15.68
CA GLY A 429 -17.34 -17.29 14.92
C GLY A 429 -16.03 -17.07 15.70
N GLY A 430 -15.98 -17.45 16.99
CA GLY A 430 -14.82 -17.29 17.88
C GLY A 430 -14.99 -16.19 18.94
N VAL A 431 -15.94 -15.28 18.73
CA VAL A 431 -16.41 -14.30 19.72
C VAL A 431 -17.93 -14.46 19.87
N VAL A 432 -18.44 -14.33 21.08
CA VAL A 432 -19.88 -14.39 21.36
C VAL A 432 -20.30 -13.24 22.26
N GLN A 433 -21.25 -12.42 21.80
CA GLN A 433 -21.89 -11.44 22.67
C GLN A 433 -22.89 -12.15 23.60
N TYR A 434 -22.54 -12.31 24.87
CA TYR A 434 -23.34 -13.16 25.77
C TYR A 434 -24.54 -12.45 26.41
N ASP A 435 -24.55 -11.11 26.43
CA ASP A 435 -25.65 -10.30 26.96
C ASP A 435 -26.70 -9.91 25.90
N PHE A 436 -26.50 -10.29 24.64
CA PHE A 436 -27.45 -10.03 23.56
C PHE A 436 -28.53 -11.12 23.49
N ILE A 437 -29.49 -11.02 24.39
CA ILE A 437 -30.56 -12.01 24.58
C ILE A 437 -31.94 -11.40 24.33
N LYS A 438 -32.83 -12.18 23.71
CA LYS A 438 -34.25 -11.88 23.52
C LYS A 438 -35.06 -12.60 24.59
N ALA A 439 -35.85 -11.85 25.35
CA ALA A 439 -36.82 -12.42 26.26
C ALA A 439 -38.02 -13.01 25.48
N MET A 440 -38.37 -14.25 25.78
CA MET A 440 -39.51 -14.96 25.22
C MET A 440 -40.70 -14.89 26.19
N SER A 441 -41.92 -15.04 25.65
CA SER A 441 -43.17 -14.92 26.40
C SER A 441 -43.36 -15.98 27.50
N ASP A 442 -42.59 -17.07 27.46
CA ASP A 442 -42.58 -18.16 28.43
C ASP A 442 -41.50 -18.01 29.52
N GLY A 443 -40.82 -16.85 29.58
CA GLY A 443 -39.74 -16.58 30.52
C GLY A 443 -38.39 -17.17 30.11
N GLN A 444 -38.28 -17.79 28.93
CA GLN A 444 -37.00 -18.22 28.37
C GLN A 444 -36.24 -17.05 27.73
N PHE A 445 -34.92 -17.15 27.69
CA PHE A 445 -34.06 -16.20 26.99
C PHE A 445 -33.38 -16.90 25.82
N VAL A 446 -33.49 -16.33 24.62
CA VAL A 446 -32.83 -16.83 23.42
C VAL A 446 -31.72 -15.87 23.03
N ARG A 447 -30.52 -16.39 22.82
CA ARG A 447 -29.38 -15.58 22.36
C ARG A 447 -29.59 -15.14 20.93
N MET A 448 -29.31 -13.87 20.66
CA MET A 448 -29.46 -13.24 19.36
C MET A 448 -28.09 -12.93 18.76
N GLY A 449 -28.04 -12.91 17.42
CA GLY A 449 -26.85 -12.51 16.68
C GLY A 449 -25.76 -13.56 16.62
N MET A 450 -24.95 -13.47 15.56
CA MET A 450 -23.72 -14.23 15.39
C MET A 450 -22.63 -13.24 15.01
N SER A 451 -21.49 -13.31 15.68
CA SER A 451 -20.32 -12.54 15.29
C SER A 451 -19.65 -13.18 14.08
N ASP A 452 -19.20 -12.36 13.14
CA ASP A 452 -18.40 -12.82 12.02
C ASP A 452 -17.12 -13.52 12.48
N ARG A 453 -16.58 -14.37 11.59
CA ARG A 453 -15.33 -15.09 11.82
C ARG A 453 -14.12 -14.21 11.47
N PRO A 454 -12.96 -14.40 12.13
CA PRO A 454 -11.72 -13.76 11.72
C PRO A 454 -11.37 -14.03 10.24
N PRO A 455 -10.65 -13.11 9.56
CA PRO A 455 -10.19 -13.31 8.19
C PRO A 455 -9.46 -14.65 7.97
N SER A 456 -9.70 -15.29 6.82
CA SER A 456 -9.13 -16.61 6.49
C SER A 456 -7.60 -16.62 6.57
N ILE A 457 -6.94 -15.53 6.16
CA ILE A 457 -5.48 -15.39 6.23
C ILE A 457 -4.95 -15.51 7.67
N LEU A 458 -5.67 -14.96 8.65
CA LEU A 458 -5.30 -15.05 10.06
C LEU A 458 -5.58 -16.45 10.61
N LEU A 459 -6.67 -17.09 10.20
CA LEU A 459 -7.00 -18.48 10.59
C LEU A 459 -5.97 -19.49 10.05
N SER A 460 -5.55 -19.32 8.79
CA SER A 460 -4.47 -20.12 8.19
C SER A 460 -3.14 -19.88 8.90
N THR A 461 -2.84 -18.63 9.27
CA THR A 461 -1.61 -18.31 10.02
C THR A 461 -1.62 -18.92 11.42
N ILE A 462 -2.74 -18.87 12.14
CA ILE A 462 -2.89 -19.57 13.43
C ILE A 462 -2.64 -21.07 13.27
N THR A 463 -3.20 -21.70 12.23
CA THR A 463 -2.98 -23.13 11.97
C THR A 463 -1.49 -23.43 11.78
N ARG A 464 -0.78 -22.58 11.04
CA ARG A 464 0.67 -22.68 10.86
C ARG A 464 1.41 -22.49 12.20
N MET A 465 1.08 -21.48 12.99
CA MET A 465 1.71 -21.24 14.29
C MET A 465 1.50 -22.42 15.25
N GLN A 466 0.29 -23.00 15.28
CA GLN A 466 0.00 -24.19 16.08
C GLN A 466 0.96 -25.34 15.73
N TYR A 467 1.17 -25.58 14.43
CA TYR A 467 2.15 -26.56 13.95
C TYR A 467 3.58 -26.25 14.41
N MET A 468 4.03 -24.99 14.28
CA MET A 468 5.37 -24.55 14.70
C MET A 468 5.57 -24.71 16.22
N HIS A 469 4.54 -24.39 17.01
CA HIS A 469 4.59 -24.49 18.47
C HIS A 469 4.67 -25.93 18.97
N PHE A 470 4.07 -26.90 18.24
CA PHE A 470 4.27 -28.34 18.48
C PHE A 470 5.72 -28.76 18.19
N ALA A 471 6.37 -28.13 17.21
CA ALA A 471 7.78 -28.33 16.90
C ALA A 471 8.75 -27.58 17.84
N HIS A 472 8.25 -26.93 18.89
CA HIS A 472 9.01 -26.11 19.86
C HIS A 472 9.63 -24.82 19.29
N GLU A 473 9.18 -24.35 18.13
CA GLU A 473 9.59 -23.05 17.57
C GLU A 473 8.65 -21.96 18.10
N ARG A 474 8.95 -21.41 19.29
CA ARG A 474 8.16 -20.35 19.96
C ARG A 474 9.04 -19.13 20.25
N HIS A 475 8.68 -17.96 19.72
CA HIS A 475 9.49 -16.74 19.83
C HIS A 475 8.86 -15.64 20.70
N VAL A 476 7.66 -15.86 21.24
CA VAL A 476 7.02 -14.93 22.20
C VAL A 476 7.95 -14.55 23.35
N MET A 477 8.71 -15.49 23.91
CA MET A 477 9.66 -15.18 24.99
C MET A 477 10.84 -14.33 24.50
N ASP A 478 11.29 -14.51 23.27
CA ASP A 478 12.36 -13.69 22.66
C ASP A 478 11.87 -12.25 22.44
N HIS A 479 10.63 -12.09 21.98
CA HIS A 479 10.00 -10.78 21.81
C HIS A 479 9.80 -10.07 23.16
N LEU A 480 9.44 -10.80 24.22
CA LEU A 480 9.35 -10.24 25.57
C LEU A 480 10.73 -9.83 26.09
N ALA A 481 11.78 -10.62 25.87
CA ALA A 481 13.14 -10.26 26.26
C ALA A 481 13.60 -8.98 25.54
N ALA A 482 13.36 -8.88 24.23
CA ALA A 482 13.66 -7.68 23.44
C ALA A 482 12.85 -6.46 23.91
N MET A 483 11.59 -6.64 24.30
CA MET A 483 10.78 -5.58 24.92
C MET A 483 11.42 -5.08 26.22
N GLN A 484 11.85 -6.01 27.09
CA GLN A 484 12.48 -5.66 28.37
C GLN A 484 13.78 -4.88 28.17
N GLU A 485 14.60 -5.29 27.20
CA GLU A 485 15.82 -4.56 26.82
C GLU A 485 15.51 -3.15 26.30
N LYS A 486 14.51 -3.02 25.41
CA LYS A 486 14.11 -1.73 24.82
C LYS A 486 13.55 -0.75 25.86
N LEU A 487 12.92 -1.25 26.92
CA LEU A 487 12.31 -0.43 27.97
C LEU A 487 13.27 -0.04 29.11
N GLY A 488 14.37 -0.78 29.30
CA GLY A 488 15.34 -0.50 30.36
C GLY A 488 14.68 -0.41 31.75
N GLU A 489 14.80 0.73 32.41
CA GLU A 489 14.24 0.95 33.75
C GLU A 489 12.70 0.92 33.81
N TYR A 490 12.01 1.16 32.69
CA TYR A 490 10.54 1.12 32.62
C TYR A 490 9.98 -0.30 32.43
N ALA A 491 10.84 -1.31 32.33
CA ALA A 491 10.45 -2.68 32.01
C ALA A 491 9.68 -3.38 33.14
N GLU A 492 9.78 -2.89 34.39
CA GLU A 492 9.07 -3.42 35.56
C GLU A 492 7.55 -3.50 35.33
N GLY A 493 6.99 -2.50 34.65
CA GLY A 493 5.55 -2.45 34.34
C GLY A 493 5.06 -3.58 33.43
N PHE A 494 5.94 -4.28 32.73
CA PHE A 494 5.61 -5.40 31.84
C PHE A 494 6.27 -6.73 32.25
N ALA A 495 7.03 -6.72 33.34
CA ALA A 495 7.69 -7.92 33.86
C ALA A 495 6.67 -8.90 34.45
N ARG A 496 7.00 -10.19 34.42
CA ARG A 496 6.18 -11.20 35.09
C ARG A 496 6.16 -10.91 36.60
N PRO A 497 4.98 -10.79 37.24
CA PRO A 497 4.92 -10.53 38.68
C PRO A 497 5.48 -11.71 39.49
N THR A 498 6.00 -11.41 40.68
CA THR A 498 6.46 -12.41 41.66
C THR A 498 5.30 -13.14 42.35
N GLN A 499 4.11 -12.57 42.27
CA GLN A 499 2.90 -13.16 42.82
C GLN A 499 2.56 -14.47 42.11
N GLU A 500 2.19 -15.49 42.89
CA GLU A 500 1.77 -16.77 42.34
C GLU A 500 0.40 -16.67 41.64
N ASP A 501 0.24 -17.52 40.63
CA ASP A 501 -1.05 -17.73 39.97
C ASP A 501 -2.01 -18.52 40.89
N ARG A 502 -3.02 -17.83 41.42
CA ARG A 502 -4.02 -18.36 42.35
C ARG A 502 -5.43 -18.30 41.76
N LEU A 503 -6.03 -19.47 41.54
CA LEU A 503 -7.44 -19.61 41.22
C LEU A 503 -8.20 -19.98 42.49
N TYR A 504 -9.05 -19.09 42.99
CA TYR A 504 -9.86 -19.35 44.19
C TYR A 504 -11.05 -20.27 43.90
N LEU A 505 -11.52 -20.97 44.93
CA LEU A 505 -12.76 -21.76 44.87
C LEU A 505 -13.95 -20.85 44.51
N ALA A 506 -14.89 -21.35 43.71
CA ALA A 506 -15.97 -20.53 43.15
C ALA A 506 -16.91 -19.91 44.20
N ASP A 507 -17.02 -20.53 45.37
CA ASP A 507 -17.81 -20.06 46.52
C ASP A 507 -17.03 -19.18 47.50
N TYR A 508 -15.70 -19.12 47.36
CA TYR A 508 -14.86 -18.21 48.11
C TYR A 508 -15.00 -16.80 47.55
N LYS A 509 -15.26 -15.82 48.42
CA LYS A 509 -15.40 -14.41 48.03
C LYS A 509 -14.16 -13.63 48.47
N HIS A 510 -13.84 -12.61 47.69
CA HIS A 510 -12.80 -11.66 48.07
C HIS A 510 -13.09 -11.05 49.45
N VAL A 511 -12.10 -11.06 50.34
CA VAL A 511 -12.25 -10.62 51.73
C VAL A 511 -12.63 -9.14 51.81
N ASP A 512 -11.97 -8.30 51.02
CA ASP A 512 -12.33 -6.89 50.85
C ASP A 512 -12.78 -6.63 49.41
N PRO A 513 -14.08 -6.43 49.14
CA PRO A 513 -14.58 -6.13 47.80
C PRO A 513 -14.00 -4.86 47.14
N ARG A 514 -13.32 -4.00 47.91
CA ARG A 514 -12.69 -2.76 47.42
C ARG A 514 -11.20 -2.89 47.15
N SER A 515 -10.56 -3.99 47.58
CA SER A 515 -9.14 -4.23 47.32
C SER A 515 -8.91 -4.59 45.85
N THR A 516 -7.76 -4.19 45.32
CA THR A 516 -7.29 -4.50 43.95
C THR A 516 -6.31 -5.68 43.92
N ASN A 517 -6.08 -6.32 45.06
CA ASN A 517 -5.23 -7.50 45.21
C ASN A 517 -5.80 -8.48 46.24
N CYS A 518 -5.31 -9.71 46.19
CA CYS A 518 -5.71 -10.81 47.08
C CYS A 518 -4.71 -11.09 48.20
N ASP A 519 -3.95 -10.07 48.66
CA ASP A 519 -2.88 -10.28 49.64
C ASP A 519 -3.46 -10.69 51.02
N THR A 520 -4.73 -10.40 51.30
CA THR A 520 -5.46 -10.77 52.53
C THR A 520 -6.35 -12.01 52.38
N CYS A 521 -6.41 -12.63 51.19
CA CYS A 521 -7.24 -13.80 50.93
C CYS A 521 -6.54 -15.09 51.37
N ASP A 522 -7.29 -16.09 51.85
CA ASP A 522 -6.74 -17.36 52.34
C ASP A 522 -6.16 -18.18 51.19
N PRO A 523 -4.83 -18.38 51.12
CA PRO A 523 -4.20 -19.14 50.04
C PRO A 523 -4.65 -20.61 50.00
N ARG A 524 -5.25 -21.14 51.08
CA ARG A 524 -5.78 -22.52 51.12
C ARG A 524 -7.13 -22.64 50.42
N ALA A 525 -7.83 -21.53 50.17
CA ALA A 525 -9.10 -21.49 49.45
C ALA A 525 -8.91 -21.50 47.92
N THR A 526 -7.79 -22.05 47.42
CA THR A 526 -7.48 -22.15 46.00
C THR A 526 -7.74 -23.55 45.45
N VAL A 527 -8.08 -23.62 44.17
CA VAL A 527 -8.22 -24.87 43.42
C VAL A 527 -6.85 -25.54 43.29
N SER A 528 -6.72 -26.78 43.73
CA SER A 528 -5.51 -27.59 43.53
C SER A 528 -5.36 -27.95 42.04
N ARG A 529 -4.27 -27.46 41.42
CA ARG A 529 -3.96 -27.67 40.00
C ARG A 529 -2.63 -28.40 39.85
N ARG A 530 -2.48 -29.22 38.80
CA ARG A 530 -1.20 -29.91 38.50
C ARG A 530 -0.12 -28.87 38.18
N PRO A 531 1.13 -29.02 38.67
CA PRO A 531 2.22 -28.15 38.24
C PRO A 531 2.43 -28.19 36.72
N ARG A 532 2.77 -27.05 36.10
CA ARG A 532 3.19 -27.02 34.69
C ARG A 532 4.68 -27.33 34.60
N ASN A 533 5.08 -27.91 33.47
CA ASN A 533 6.48 -28.22 33.19
C ASN A 533 7.33 -26.97 32.89
N HIS A 534 6.69 -25.82 32.63
CA HIS A 534 7.34 -24.54 32.42
C HIS A 534 6.50 -23.38 32.97
N ASN A 535 7.16 -22.25 33.23
CA ASN A 535 6.51 -21.02 33.68
C ASN A 535 6.08 -20.10 32.51
N GLY A 536 6.49 -20.41 31.27
CA GLY A 536 6.09 -19.65 30.08
C GLY A 536 4.57 -19.67 29.82
N PRO A 537 4.06 -18.71 29.04
CA PRO A 537 2.64 -18.61 28.69
C PRO A 537 2.16 -19.81 27.86
N VAL A 538 0.88 -20.17 28.00
CA VAL A 538 0.21 -21.16 27.15
C VAL A 538 -0.82 -20.47 26.28
N PHE A 539 -0.92 -20.89 25.01
CA PHE A 539 -1.85 -20.34 24.03
C PHE A 539 -3.09 -21.22 23.92
N HIS A 540 -4.26 -20.63 24.19
CA HIS A 540 -5.55 -21.31 24.15
C HIS A 540 -6.38 -20.76 23.00
N TYR A 541 -6.90 -21.64 22.15
CA TYR A 541 -7.68 -21.25 20.97
C TYR A 541 -9.15 -21.62 21.18
N GLY A 542 -10.07 -20.66 21.07
CA GLY A 542 -11.50 -20.95 21.16
C GLY A 542 -12.35 -19.70 21.41
N THR A 543 -13.50 -19.90 22.05
CA THR A 543 -14.52 -18.86 22.25
C THR A 543 -14.09 -17.81 23.28
N ILE A 544 -14.19 -16.54 22.89
CA ILE A 544 -14.10 -15.37 23.78
C ILE A 544 -15.51 -14.80 23.96
N ALA A 545 -15.98 -14.70 25.20
CA ALA A 545 -17.27 -14.12 25.53
C ALA A 545 -17.13 -12.60 25.75
N SER A 546 -17.95 -11.81 25.06
CA SER A 546 -17.88 -10.35 25.02
C SER A 546 -19.20 -9.73 25.50
N ALA A 547 -19.15 -8.63 26.26
CA ALA A 547 -20.34 -7.91 26.71
C ALA A 547 -20.02 -6.50 27.23
N ASN A 548 -21.04 -5.67 27.45
CA ASN A 548 -20.84 -4.40 28.17
C ASN A 548 -20.75 -4.56 29.69
N THR A 549 -20.82 -5.80 30.20
CA THR A 549 -20.84 -6.10 31.64
C THR A 549 -19.49 -6.66 32.09
N LEU A 550 -18.89 -6.05 33.10
CA LEU A 550 -17.69 -6.59 33.74
C LEU A 550 -18.06 -7.81 34.61
N VAL A 551 -17.49 -8.98 34.32
CA VAL A 551 -17.73 -10.21 35.09
C VAL A 551 -16.84 -10.22 36.34
N LYS A 552 -17.47 -10.16 37.52
CA LYS A 552 -16.84 -10.32 38.84
C LYS A 552 -17.47 -11.44 39.68
N ASP A 553 -18.12 -12.39 39.02
CA ASP A 553 -18.85 -13.48 39.66
C ASP A 553 -18.41 -14.83 39.09
N SER A 554 -17.78 -15.63 39.95
CA SER A 554 -17.35 -17.00 39.66
C SER A 554 -18.48 -17.86 39.10
N LYS A 555 -19.72 -17.67 39.56
CA LYS A 555 -20.87 -18.46 39.08
C LYS A 555 -21.23 -18.12 37.65
N LEU A 556 -21.25 -16.84 37.31
CA LEU A 556 -21.48 -16.39 35.94
C LEU A 556 -20.34 -16.85 35.03
N ARG A 557 -19.08 -16.72 35.46
CA ARG A 557 -17.93 -17.26 34.74
C ARG A 557 -18.08 -18.74 34.44
N ASP A 558 -18.39 -19.55 35.45
CA ASP A 558 -18.52 -21.00 35.32
C ASP A 558 -19.72 -21.38 34.43
N ALA A 559 -20.80 -20.58 34.46
CA ALA A 559 -21.93 -20.73 33.54
C ALA A 559 -21.52 -20.44 32.09
N LEU A 560 -20.79 -19.36 31.82
CA LEU A 560 -20.27 -19.04 30.49
C LEU A 560 -19.31 -20.12 29.97
N ALA A 561 -18.49 -20.70 30.85
CA ALA A 561 -17.62 -21.84 30.53
C ALA A 561 -18.44 -23.05 30.06
N LYS A 562 -19.53 -23.36 30.77
CA LYS A 562 -20.38 -24.53 30.49
C LYS A 562 -21.26 -24.33 29.26
N GLU A 563 -21.86 -23.16 29.11
CA GLU A 563 -22.85 -22.86 28.07
C GLU A 563 -22.20 -22.54 26.73
N LEU A 564 -21.00 -21.95 26.71
CA LEU A 564 -20.37 -21.44 25.49
C LEU A 564 -19.01 -22.04 25.19
N GLY A 565 -18.50 -22.87 26.09
CA GLY A 565 -17.09 -23.27 26.05
C GLY A 565 -16.16 -22.05 26.14
N ALA A 566 -16.60 -20.97 26.78
CA ALA A 566 -15.83 -19.72 26.86
C ALA A 566 -14.50 -19.97 27.58
N LYS A 567 -13.42 -19.42 27.01
CA LYS A 567 -12.05 -19.48 27.57
C LYS A 567 -11.63 -18.12 28.14
N CYS A 568 -12.21 -17.05 27.65
CA CYS A 568 -11.92 -15.68 28.08
C CYS A 568 -13.22 -14.88 28.11
N VAL A 569 -13.29 -13.89 29.02
CA VAL A 569 -14.27 -12.81 28.97
C VAL A 569 -13.57 -11.46 28.77
N GLU A 570 -14.16 -10.59 27.98
CA GLU A 570 -13.70 -9.22 27.73
C GLU A 570 -14.89 -8.31 27.34
N MET A 571 -14.67 -7.02 27.08
CA MET A 571 -15.77 -6.05 26.98
C MET A 571 -15.93 -5.34 25.63
N GLU A 572 -15.08 -5.61 24.64
CA GLU A 572 -15.02 -4.78 23.42
C GLU A 572 -15.29 -5.53 22.12
N ALA A 573 -14.84 -6.78 22.00
CA ALA A 573 -14.70 -7.46 20.72
C ALA A 573 -16.03 -7.64 19.96
N ALA A 574 -17.15 -7.88 20.64
CA ALA A 574 -18.44 -8.06 19.97
C ALA A 574 -18.90 -6.82 19.17
N GLY A 575 -18.44 -5.62 19.54
CA GLY A 575 -18.71 -4.38 18.80
C GLY A 575 -17.90 -4.26 17.51
N LEU A 576 -16.83 -5.02 17.39
CA LEU A 576 -15.91 -4.98 16.26
C LEU A 576 -16.20 -6.02 15.20
N MET A 577 -16.51 -7.26 15.59
CA MET A 577 -16.41 -8.42 14.70
C MET A 577 -17.19 -8.27 13.37
N ASN A 578 -18.35 -7.61 13.39
CA ASN A 578 -19.22 -7.46 12.22
C ASN A 578 -18.93 -6.21 11.36
N ILE A 579 -18.08 -5.31 11.83
CA ILE A 579 -17.73 -4.03 11.16
C ILE A 579 -16.25 -4.06 10.74
N PHE A 580 -15.44 -4.78 11.50
CA PHE A 580 -14.01 -4.82 11.40
C PHE A 580 -13.51 -6.27 11.47
N PRO A 581 -13.29 -6.93 10.31
CA PRO A 581 -12.80 -8.30 10.25
C PRO A 581 -11.47 -8.43 10.99
N SER A 582 -11.52 -9.01 12.19
CA SER A 582 -10.39 -9.00 13.11
C SER A 582 -10.20 -10.32 13.84
N LEU A 583 -8.98 -10.54 14.30
CA LEU A 583 -8.67 -11.59 15.26
C LEU A 583 -8.53 -10.98 16.65
N VAL A 584 -9.12 -11.62 17.66
CA VAL A 584 -9.07 -11.17 19.05
C VAL A 584 -8.04 -11.98 19.82
N ILE A 585 -7.14 -11.28 20.50
CA ILE A 585 -6.01 -11.86 21.26
C ILE A 585 -6.04 -11.25 22.66
N ARG A 586 -6.25 -12.10 23.68
CA ARG A 586 -6.42 -11.66 25.06
C ARG A 586 -5.41 -12.31 26.00
N GLY A 587 -4.53 -11.51 26.57
CA GLY A 587 -3.67 -11.91 27.68
C GLY A 587 -4.48 -12.01 28.96
N ILE A 588 -4.29 -13.09 29.72
CA ILE A 588 -5.11 -13.35 30.91
C ILE A 588 -4.52 -12.65 32.12
N CYS A 589 -5.24 -11.65 32.66
CA CYS A 589 -4.81 -10.84 33.81
C CYS A 589 -5.58 -11.16 35.11
N ASP A 590 -6.77 -11.74 35.01
CA ASP A 590 -7.58 -12.18 36.16
C ASP A 590 -8.42 -13.41 35.79
N TYR A 591 -9.31 -13.86 36.70
CA TYR A 591 -10.19 -15.01 36.51
C TYR A 591 -11.68 -14.66 36.44
N ALA A 592 -12.03 -13.46 35.97
CA ALA A 592 -13.43 -13.05 35.78
C ALA A 592 -14.31 -13.24 37.03
N ASP A 593 -13.73 -13.06 38.21
CA ASP A 593 -14.39 -13.26 39.50
C ASP A 593 -14.10 -12.09 40.45
N SER A 594 -14.50 -12.23 41.71
CA SER A 594 -14.29 -11.19 42.71
C SER A 594 -12.82 -10.93 43.04
N HIS A 595 -11.89 -11.79 42.61
CA HIS A 595 -10.46 -11.76 42.90
C HIS A 595 -9.64 -11.09 41.79
N LYS A 596 -10.24 -10.09 41.14
CA LYS A 596 -9.55 -9.27 40.14
C LYS A 596 -8.22 -8.74 40.68
N ASN A 597 -7.19 -8.81 39.85
CA ASN A 597 -5.83 -8.48 40.22
C ASN A 597 -5.14 -7.66 39.14
N ASP A 598 -4.77 -6.43 39.47
CA ASP A 598 -4.17 -5.52 38.49
C ASP A 598 -2.66 -5.76 38.29
N LYS A 599 -1.99 -6.51 39.18
CA LYS A 599 -0.54 -6.79 39.09
C LYS A 599 -0.15 -7.59 37.83
N TRP A 600 -1.09 -8.32 37.24
CA TRP A 600 -0.85 -9.14 36.05
C TRP A 600 -1.16 -8.43 34.73
N GLN A 601 -1.80 -7.25 34.74
CA GLN A 601 -2.25 -6.58 33.52
C GLN A 601 -1.09 -6.26 32.57
N GLY A 602 0.00 -5.71 33.11
CA GLY A 602 1.16 -5.35 32.32
C GLY A 602 1.80 -6.55 31.63
N PHE A 603 2.10 -7.61 32.40
CA PHE A 603 2.64 -8.84 31.83
C PHE A 603 1.67 -9.46 30.80
N ALA A 604 0.38 -9.57 31.13
CA ALA A 604 -0.63 -10.13 30.22
C ALA A 604 -0.73 -9.34 28.91
N ALA A 605 -0.72 -8.01 28.97
CA ALA A 605 -0.70 -7.14 27.79
C ALA A 605 0.57 -7.37 26.94
N ALA A 606 1.74 -7.47 27.58
CA ALA A 606 2.99 -7.75 26.89
C ALA A 606 2.98 -9.12 26.19
N VAL A 607 2.50 -10.17 26.84
CA VAL A 607 2.42 -11.52 26.23
C VAL A 607 1.45 -11.52 25.05
N ALA A 608 0.28 -10.88 25.17
CA ALA A 608 -0.69 -10.76 24.08
C ALA A 608 -0.11 -10.01 22.88
N ALA A 609 0.58 -8.89 23.12
CA ALA A 609 1.23 -8.12 22.09
C ALA A 609 2.41 -8.86 21.45
N ALA A 610 3.19 -9.61 22.22
CA ALA A 610 4.28 -10.44 21.71
C ALA A 610 3.76 -11.58 20.82
N TYR A 611 2.64 -12.22 21.20
CA TYR A 611 1.96 -13.18 20.34
C TYR A 611 1.45 -12.53 19.05
N ALA A 612 0.85 -11.34 19.13
CA ALA A 612 0.38 -10.60 17.96
C ALA A 612 1.53 -10.22 17.00
N LYS A 613 2.71 -9.84 17.54
CA LYS A 613 3.92 -9.66 16.74
C LYS A 613 4.33 -10.93 16.01
N GLU A 614 4.42 -12.05 16.72
CA GLU A 614 4.78 -13.36 16.11
C GLU A 614 3.78 -13.77 15.03
N LEU A 615 2.48 -13.54 15.28
CA LEU A 615 1.41 -13.76 14.30
C LEU A 615 1.64 -12.94 13.03
N LEU A 616 1.96 -11.64 13.15
CA LEU A 616 2.23 -10.80 11.98
C LEU A 616 3.47 -11.24 11.21
N LEU A 617 4.54 -11.65 11.91
CA LEU A 617 5.75 -12.20 11.28
C LEU A 617 5.49 -13.51 10.52
N ALA A 618 4.58 -14.35 11.02
CA ALA A 618 4.16 -15.58 10.37
C ALA A 618 3.11 -15.37 9.26
N THR A 619 2.37 -14.26 9.33
CA THR A 619 1.33 -13.91 8.36
C THR A 619 1.97 -13.51 7.04
N PRO A 620 1.66 -14.18 5.92
CA PRO A 620 2.05 -13.68 4.62
C PRO A 620 1.52 -12.26 4.45
N SER A 621 2.37 -11.31 4.09
CA SER A 621 1.87 -10.10 3.44
C SER A 621 1.18 -10.53 2.15
N SER A 622 0.29 -9.70 1.61
CA SER A 622 -0.32 -9.88 0.28
C SER A 622 0.71 -9.87 -0.89
N ASP A 623 1.98 -10.15 -0.59
CA ASP A 623 3.02 -10.68 -1.46
C ASP A 623 2.48 -11.98 -2.10
N GLY A 624 1.77 -11.85 -3.22
CA GLY A 624 1.45 -12.96 -4.10
C GLY A 624 2.73 -13.57 -4.67
N LYS A 625 3.38 -14.48 -3.94
CA LYS A 625 4.11 -15.56 -4.62
C LYS A 625 3.06 -16.46 -5.24
N ASN A 626 2.91 -16.43 -6.56
CA ASN A 626 2.30 -17.54 -7.28
C ASN A 626 3.10 -18.81 -6.94
N HIS A 627 2.60 -19.59 -5.99
CA HIS A 627 3.22 -20.83 -5.54
C HIS A 627 3.11 -21.98 -6.56
N LEU A 628 2.79 -21.68 -7.82
CA LEU A 628 2.71 -22.65 -8.91
C LEU A 628 4.05 -22.86 -9.65
N GLU A 629 5.06 -22.01 -9.48
CA GLU A 629 6.39 -22.22 -10.10
C GLU A 629 7.33 -23.13 -9.30
N LEU A 630 7.11 -23.28 -7.98
CA LEU A 630 7.92 -24.19 -7.15
C LEU A 630 7.44 -25.66 -7.20
N LEU A 631 6.29 -25.92 -7.82
CA LEU A 631 5.68 -27.26 -7.92
C LEU A 631 5.56 -27.78 -9.36
N SER A 632 5.99 -27.02 -10.37
CA SER A 632 5.81 -27.37 -11.79
C SER A 632 7.07 -27.85 -12.52
N ASN A 633 8.18 -28.06 -11.81
CA ASN A 633 9.27 -28.89 -12.32
C ASN A 633 9.00 -30.37 -12.00
N GLU A 634 7.94 -30.91 -12.58
CA GLU A 634 7.87 -32.27 -13.11
C GLU A 634 6.49 -32.53 -13.72
N SER A 635 6.52 -33.15 -14.91
CA SER A 635 5.40 -33.70 -15.69
C SER A 635 4.61 -32.76 -16.63
N GLY A 636 4.88 -32.95 -17.93
CA GLY A 636 3.84 -33.43 -18.83
C GLY A 636 3.13 -32.38 -19.70
N ARG A 637 3.58 -32.29 -20.95
CA ARG A 637 2.80 -31.82 -22.11
C ARG A 637 1.37 -32.37 -22.07
N ASN A 638 0.37 -31.54 -22.40
CA ASN A 638 -0.55 -31.83 -23.50
C ASN A 638 -1.40 -30.61 -23.90
N HIS A 639 -1.56 -30.48 -25.21
CA HIS A 639 -2.48 -29.60 -25.93
C HIS A 639 -3.95 -29.76 -25.53
N ILE A 640 -4.75 -28.71 -25.79
CA ILE A 640 -6.08 -28.62 -26.46
C ILE A 640 -6.49 -27.14 -26.26
N GLY A 641 -6.94 -26.31 -27.20
CA GLY A 641 -7.69 -26.53 -28.43
C GLY A 641 -9.17 -26.18 -28.22
N HIS A 642 -9.52 -24.89 -28.26
CA HIS A 642 -10.75 -24.33 -28.85
C HIS A 642 -10.76 -22.80 -28.79
#